data_AF-A0A954H4A1-F1
#
_entry.id   AF-A0A954H4A1-F1
#
_cell.length_a   1.000
_cell.length_b   1.000
_cell.length_c   1.000
_cell.angle_alpha   90.00
_cell.angle_beta   90.00
_cell.angle_gamma   90.00
#
_symmetry.space_group_name_H-M   'P 1'
#
loop_
_entity.id
_entity.type
_entity.pdbx_description
1 polymer ?
#
loop_
_entity_poly.entity_id
_entity_poly.type
_entity_poly.pdbx_seq_one_letter_code
_entity_poly.pdbx_strand_id
1 'polypeptide(L)'
;MLARYQSAVLGTLCVALFAIGIRTLPAADWPMWRGNLKRTAVTTETLPVDLKLSWTRQLPRHQVAWPNEERLQYDLAHEPVAVGDRILVGSPLDGNLSAFDANTGDVLWRYETNGPIRFAPVVVEDNVLFGSDDGYLYCLNLTDGILRWKITGAPETHPRRWHLGNDRLISYWPVRGAPVVKDGVVFFGAGIWPSMGTYLSAVEIETGKRKWINQRIQFLKNVRIDHNYLHEAGLSPQGYCLIADGMLVVPNGRSMPARIDPETGKMYYYVQGYRNGDSRVTAAGEVLLVGHSGVVNLSDGREVGNRWVEAGKNAPESWSTPKRDLFEGPFSAYKMMPGCSYRTTYDKGISYGVEKGVVYAYNLSKAKKGQYEKKLGAQTVKPGKWEAPLLWKLDTKLGNGVTHSIIKAGNTLYGHVGATLFAAEIAADGKSAKLFWQEKVEETVGSLIAANQRLIVSCLNGNLHCFQTKPQQHKYHQRAHVPLPAPTAEETQAAFAYLDASSIKAGQADSVKAGYVVLLGLESESLPNAILQIAEVRLIIIEDDAAVVSRLRKKFRDVNWYGNRVQVIQANPDTFQLPHYLADVVIDQSPAAKNAIAVKERLNVVRPYGGVACLMVNEENRAVIQQVIAGLDTQHWDVKQQQDKVILKRVDALPGSADWTHECSDGARSYYSRDKLVKAPLGILWYGDGPGHGFHKFKDYGRGVKPQVAGGRLVAFDDRAKRLTALDAYTGRLLWNFDMETSIVRFATLPDAVIVGRNSECVILNPVDGSIVKTLPCQLDPALKGEPGVVDVRVSDPLILIAVGYDLPKGSSHPAIESGLWDAKTIVAFDRKTGKQLWSTTAKERFNIHSIVIGEGLIYCTDSIAPLKADHLMRRGTAPETFTSTVLALDAADGTVKWKYAREYGHRVMTGRGPLAIRPYDDWSAYSYQSKFLYTGKLKEMQAINAATGEIVWEKPIGMQPLMLYDDSFINQAGIKYDLLTGKQLSASPLFKRSGCNYTVGNQNLLFLRNNCATYVDMDQKKEFSLRNLRSGCSNSLVAADGLLSVPCFSTGCICNYPLQTSFAMVHQPEVSQWTTDDPIDVKALRDEQTSLTPPIPLKPAK
;
A
#
# COMPACT_ATOMS: atom_id res chain seq x y z
N MET A 1 -75.54 -57.54 37.02
CA MET A 1 -76.31 -57.59 38.30
C MET A 1 -75.92 -56.37 39.13
N LEU A 2 -76.90 -55.51 39.42
CA LEU A 2 -77.13 -54.65 40.61
C LEU A 2 -75.90 -54.29 41.48
N ALA A 3 -75.42 -53.03 41.55
CA ALA A 3 -75.99 -51.81 42.17
C ALA A 3 -75.80 -51.68 43.71
N ARG A 4 -75.11 -50.59 44.15
CA ARG A 4 -75.33 -49.69 45.34
C ARG A 4 -74.05 -48.83 45.56
N TYR A 5 -74.00 -47.53 45.27
CA TYR A 5 -74.52 -46.28 45.90
C TYR A 5 -73.69 -45.65 47.04
N GLN A 6 -73.13 -44.44 46.76
CA GLN A 6 -72.91 -43.22 47.60
C GLN A 6 -71.92 -43.28 48.81
N SER A 7 -71.07 -42.29 49.20
CA SER A 7 -70.98 -40.81 49.01
C SER A 7 -69.57 -40.26 49.38
N ALA A 8 -69.17 -39.12 48.77
CA ALA A 8 -68.41 -37.91 49.24
C ALA A 8 -67.70 -37.91 50.64
N VAL A 9 -66.57 -37.23 50.97
CA VAL A 9 -65.81 -36.08 50.40
C VAL A 9 -64.51 -35.82 51.23
N LEU A 10 -63.50 -35.19 50.58
CA LEU A 10 -62.32 -34.41 51.04
C LEU A 10 -61.17 -35.03 51.90
N GLY A 11 -59.93 -34.78 51.44
CA GLY A 11 -58.71 -34.87 52.25
C GLY A 11 -57.40 -34.93 51.45
N THR A 12 -56.95 -33.79 50.92
CA THR A 12 -55.73 -33.59 50.14
C THR A 12 -54.45 -33.78 50.98
N LEU A 13 -53.50 -34.60 50.52
CA LEU A 13 -52.05 -34.31 50.60
C LEU A 13 -51.27 -35.26 49.67
N CYS A 14 -50.88 -34.77 48.48
CA CYS A 14 -49.87 -35.41 47.64
C CYS A 14 -48.69 -34.45 47.52
N VAL A 15 -47.56 -34.84 48.09
CA VAL A 15 -46.26 -34.19 47.89
C VAL A 15 -45.82 -34.48 46.45
N ALA A 16 -46.02 -33.52 45.56
CA ALA A 16 -45.42 -33.54 44.23
C ALA A 16 -44.00 -32.96 44.32
N LEU A 17 -43.00 -33.83 44.16
CA LEU A 17 -41.62 -33.44 43.86
C LEU A 17 -41.61 -32.65 42.55
N PHE A 18 -41.45 -31.32 42.63
CA PHE A 18 -41.08 -30.50 41.50
C PHE A 18 -39.64 -30.83 41.09
N ALA A 19 -39.49 -31.73 40.12
CA ALA A 19 -38.27 -31.78 39.32
C ALA A 19 -38.22 -30.50 38.48
N ILE A 20 -37.47 -29.50 38.96
CA ILE A 20 -37.07 -28.36 38.14
C ILE A 20 -36.16 -28.93 37.05
N GLY A 21 -36.75 -29.22 35.90
CA GLY A 21 -35.98 -29.47 34.68
C GLY A 21 -35.14 -28.23 34.41
N ILE A 22 -33.83 -28.31 34.66
CA ILE A 22 -32.86 -27.35 34.18
C ILE A 22 -33.00 -27.36 32.66
N ARG A 23 -33.62 -26.33 32.09
CA ARG A 23 -33.58 -26.12 30.64
C ARG A 23 -32.11 -25.92 30.28
N THR A 24 -31.49 -26.95 29.70
CA THR A 24 -30.19 -26.81 29.06
C THR A 24 -30.34 -25.77 27.95
N LEU A 25 -29.67 -24.63 28.10
CA LEU A 25 -29.64 -23.59 27.08
C LEU A 25 -29.02 -24.18 25.79
N PRO A 26 -29.60 -23.95 24.61
CA PRO A 26 -29.08 -24.50 23.37
C PRO A 26 -27.76 -23.81 23.02
N ALA A 27 -26.66 -24.55 23.16
CA ALA A 27 -25.35 -24.16 22.67
C ALA A 27 -25.35 -24.03 21.15
N ALA A 28 -24.66 -23.02 20.61
CA ALA A 28 -24.52 -22.78 19.18
C ALA A 28 -23.08 -22.41 18.83
N ASP A 29 -22.70 -22.77 17.61
CA ASP A 29 -21.38 -22.48 17.07
C ASP A 29 -21.29 -21.06 16.49
N TRP A 30 -20.05 -20.59 16.38
CA TRP A 30 -19.65 -19.38 15.66
C TRP A 30 -18.64 -19.77 14.58
N PRO A 31 -19.07 -20.41 13.48
CA PRO A 31 -18.20 -21.15 12.55
C PRO A 31 -17.33 -20.28 11.64
N MET A 32 -17.57 -18.97 11.58
CA MET A 32 -16.91 -18.07 10.64
C MET A 32 -16.90 -16.64 11.17
N TRP A 33 -16.16 -15.74 10.51
CA TRP A 33 -16.14 -14.32 10.88
C TRP A 33 -17.56 -13.74 10.96
N ARG A 34 -17.85 -13.07 12.09
CA ARG A 34 -19.17 -12.53 12.43
C ARG A 34 -20.34 -13.54 12.36
N GLY A 35 -20.04 -14.81 12.61
CA GLY A 35 -20.98 -15.87 13.00
C GLY A 35 -21.73 -16.55 11.86
N ASN A 36 -21.95 -15.87 10.73
CA ASN A 36 -22.77 -16.43 9.64
C ASN A 36 -22.41 -15.86 8.26
N LEU A 37 -23.03 -16.43 7.22
CA LEU A 37 -22.81 -16.09 5.82
C LEU A 37 -22.99 -14.62 5.46
N LYS A 38 -23.84 -13.90 6.21
CA LYS A 38 -24.17 -12.48 6.00
C LYS A 38 -23.34 -11.53 6.87
N ARG A 39 -22.50 -12.10 7.75
CA ARG A 39 -21.63 -11.38 8.71
C ARG A 39 -22.42 -10.55 9.73
N THR A 40 -23.61 -11.00 10.14
CA THR A 40 -24.51 -10.16 10.95
C THR A 40 -24.13 -10.05 12.43
N ALA A 41 -23.19 -10.88 12.91
CA ALA A 41 -22.78 -10.97 14.32
C ALA A 41 -23.91 -11.33 15.29
N VAL A 42 -24.76 -12.27 14.88
CA VAL A 42 -25.88 -12.79 15.68
C VAL A 42 -25.74 -14.29 15.85
N THR A 43 -25.96 -14.75 17.07
CA THR A 43 -26.25 -16.15 17.41
C THR A 43 -27.58 -16.26 18.15
N THR A 44 -28.28 -17.38 17.97
CA THR A 44 -29.54 -17.68 18.68
C THR A 44 -29.32 -18.15 20.11
N GLU A 45 -28.09 -18.57 20.44
CA GLU A 45 -27.70 -19.00 21.78
C GLU A 45 -27.83 -17.85 22.80
N THR A 46 -28.30 -18.18 24.00
CA THR A 46 -28.26 -17.26 25.14
C THR A 46 -27.10 -17.61 26.05
N LEU A 47 -26.14 -16.70 26.16
CA LEU A 47 -25.06 -16.81 27.13
C LEU A 47 -25.59 -16.67 28.57
N PRO A 48 -24.95 -17.31 29.56
CA PRO A 48 -25.36 -17.16 30.95
C PRO A 48 -25.14 -15.74 31.52
N VAL A 49 -25.83 -15.42 32.62
CA VAL A 49 -25.85 -14.06 33.21
C VAL A 49 -24.64 -13.71 34.12
N ASP A 50 -23.89 -14.70 34.62
CA ASP A 50 -22.73 -14.50 35.50
C ASP A 50 -21.43 -14.97 34.81
N LEU A 51 -21.05 -14.26 33.75
CA LEU A 51 -19.82 -14.53 33.02
C LEU A 51 -18.61 -14.05 33.81
N LYS A 52 -17.66 -14.96 34.05
CA LYS A 52 -16.40 -14.70 34.76
C LYS A 52 -15.22 -15.09 33.88
N LEU A 53 -14.12 -14.32 33.95
CA LEU A 53 -12.89 -14.65 33.22
C LEU A 53 -12.37 -16.01 33.71
N SER A 54 -12.27 -16.98 32.81
CA SER A 54 -11.82 -18.33 33.14
C SER A 54 -10.40 -18.60 32.71
N TRP A 55 -10.02 -18.19 31.50
CA TRP A 55 -8.65 -18.32 31.02
C TRP A 55 -8.29 -17.18 30.07
N THR A 56 -7.00 -16.86 30.03
CA THR A 56 -6.40 -15.92 29.08
C THR A 56 -5.30 -16.65 28.32
N ARG A 57 -5.22 -16.47 27.01
CA ARG A 57 -4.09 -16.93 26.19
C ARG A 57 -3.42 -15.77 25.50
N GLN A 58 -2.12 -15.63 25.72
CA GLN A 58 -1.30 -14.64 25.05
C GLN A 58 -0.86 -15.17 23.68
N LEU A 59 -1.41 -14.59 22.60
CA LEU A 59 -0.94 -14.80 21.23
C LEU A 59 0.06 -13.70 20.85
N PRO A 60 0.81 -13.88 19.75
CA PRO A 60 1.71 -12.83 19.28
C PRO A 60 0.96 -11.53 18.97
N ARG A 61 1.62 -10.39 19.21
CA ARG A 61 1.05 -9.09 18.84
C ARG A 61 0.81 -9.01 17.34
N HIS A 62 -0.36 -8.50 16.98
CA HIS A 62 -0.79 -8.38 15.59
C HIS A 62 0.07 -7.38 14.81
N GLN A 63 0.44 -7.73 13.58
CA GLN A 63 1.01 -6.82 12.59
C GLN A 63 0.10 -6.77 11.39
N VAL A 64 -0.66 -5.67 11.30
CA VAL A 64 -1.62 -5.46 10.21
C VAL A 64 -0.89 -5.38 8.86
N ALA A 65 -1.52 -5.89 7.79
CA ALA A 65 -0.95 -5.79 6.45
C ALA A 65 -0.78 -4.33 5.99
N TRP A 66 -1.68 -3.45 6.41
CA TRP A 66 -1.79 -2.08 5.89
C TRP A 66 -1.87 -1.07 7.05
N PRO A 67 -0.73 -0.74 7.69
CA PRO A 67 -0.72 0.08 8.90
C PRO A 67 -1.22 1.51 8.68
N ASN A 68 -1.02 2.09 7.50
CA ASN A 68 -1.38 3.48 7.20
C ASN A 68 -2.67 3.63 6.40
N GLU A 69 -3.43 2.55 6.18
CA GLU A 69 -4.71 2.61 5.50
C GLU A 69 -5.82 1.90 6.28
N GLU A 70 -6.60 2.70 6.99
CA GLU A 70 -7.69 2.23 7.85
C GLU A 70 -8.73 1.35 7.11
N ARG A 71 -8.98 1.60 5.82
CA ARG A 71 -9.96 0.86 5.01
C ARG A 71 -9.47 -0.53 4.59
N LEU A 72 -8.20 -0.82 4.82
CA LEU A 72 -7.57 -2.12 4.57
C LEU A 72 -7.22 -2.87 5.86
N GLN A 73 -7.63 -2.38 7.04
CA GLN A 73 -7.40 -3.05 8.32
C GLN A 73 -8.43 -4.17 8.58
N TYR A 74 -8.50 -5.14 7.68
CA TYR A 74 -9.29 -6.38 7.84
C TYR A 74 -8.62 -7.36 8.82
N ASP A 75 -7.31 -7.22 9.03
CA ASP A 75 -6.49 -7.95 9.98
C ASP A 75 -6.04 -7.01 11.09
N LEU A 76 -6.98 -6.41 11.83
CA LEU A 76 -6.64 -5.51 12.96
C LEU A 76 -6.36 -6.28 14.25
N ALA A 77 -7.03 -7.42 14.43
CA ALA A 77 -6.96 -8.29 15.60
C ALA A 77 -7.01 -9.75 15.16
N HIS A 78 -6.74 -10.69 16.07
CA HIS A 78 -7.09 -12.09 15.82
C HIS A 78 -8.61 -12.22 15.72
N GLU A 79 -9.08 -12.95 14.72
CA GLU A 79 -10.52 -13.16 14.48
C GLU A 79 -10.83 -14.64 14.74
N PRO A 80 -11.17 -15.01 15.99
CA PRO A 80 -11.44 -16.40 16.35
C PRO A 80 -12.77 -16.88 15.77
N VAL A 81 -12.88 -18.19 15.60
CA VAL A 81 -14.15 -18.92 15.43
C VAL A 81 -14.24 -19.99 16.49
N ALA A 82 -15.46 -20.44 16.79
CA ALA A 82 -15.68 -21.47 17.80
C ALA A 82 -16.71 -22.48 17.32
N VAL A 83 -16.37 -23.77 17.38
CA VAL A 83 -17.24 -24.90 17.00
C VAL A 83 -17.07 -26.01 18.04
N GLY A 84 -18.18 -26.46 18.62
CA GLY A 84 -18.17 -27.36 19.79
C GLY A 84 -17.24 -26.84 20.90
N ASP A 85 -16.35 -27.72 21.38
CA ASP A 85 -15.36 -27.37 22.41
C ASP A 85 -14.03 -26.84 21.84
N ARG A 86 -14.04 -26.24 20.64
CA ARG A 86 -12.83 -25.76 19.96
C ARG A 86 -12.92 -24.29 19.63
N ILE A 87 -11.81 -23.58 19.84
CA ILE A 87 -11.59 -22.22 19.36
C ILE A 87 -10.44 -22.27 18.36
N LEU A 88 -10.67 -21.78 17.14
CA LEU A 88 -9.67 -21.75 16.08
C LEU A 88 -9.23 -20.31 15.81
N VAL A 89 -7.91 -20.11 15.71
CA VAL A 89 -7.31 -18.79 15.50
C VAL A 89 -6.18 -18.87 14.46
N GLY A 90 -6.33 -18.09 13.39
CA GLY A 90 -5.27 -17.83 12.42
C GLY A 90 -4.33 -16.72 12.89
N SER A 91 -3.05 -16.83 12.53
CA SER A 91 -2.02 -15.86 12.91
C SER A 91 -1.35 -15.23 11.68
N PRO A 92 -1.40 -13.89 11.54
CA PRO A 92 -0.72 -13.20 10.46
C PRO A 92 0.78 -13.00 10.73
N LEU A 93 1.23 -13.18 11.98
CA LEU A 93 2.64 -13.07 12.30
C LEU A 93 3.38 -14.36 11.95
N ASP A 94 2.97 -15.50 12.50
CA ASP A 94 3.72 -16.75 12.39
C ASP A 94 3.11 -17.77 11.42
N GLY A 95 2.01 -17.43 10.73
CA GLY A 95 1.43 -18.27 9.68
C GLY A 95 0.79 -19.56 10.20
N ASN A 96 0.46 -19.61 11.49
CA ASN A 96 -0.14 -20.78 12.13
C ASN A 96 -1.65 -20.65 12.25
N LEU A 97 -2.34 -21.75 11.97
CA LEU A 97 -3.70 -21.99 12.47
C LEU A 97 -3.59 -22.84 13.72
N SER A 98 -4.11 -22.34 14.85
CA SER A 98 -4.12 -23.08 16.12
C SER A 98 -5.55 -23.39 16.54
N ALA A 99 -5.78 -24.61 17.01
CA ALA A 99 -6.99 -24.97 17.74
C ALA A 99 -6.71 -25.06 19.24
N PHE A 100 -7.60 -24.49 20.03
CA PHE A 100 -7.56 -24.52 21.47
C PHE A 100 -8.82 -25.19 22.03
N ASP A 101 -8.67 -25.88 23.13
CA ASP A 101 -9.79 -26.37 23.92
C ASP A 101 -10.53 -25.17 24.52
N ALA A 102 -11.84 -25.07 24.27
CA ALA A 102 -12.64 -23.91 24.67
C ALA A 102 -12.80 -23.81 26.20
N ASN A 103 -12.70 -24.92 26.93
CA ASN A 103 -12.87 -24.96 28.39
C ASN A 103 -11.63 -24.50 29.13
N THR A 104 -10.47 -24.94 28.68
CA THR A 104 -9.18 -24.82 29.39
C THR A 104 -8.24 -23.81 28.74
N GLY A 105 -8.46 -23.50 27.46
CA GLY A 105 -7.56 -22.73 26.62
C GLY A 105 -6.34 -23.52 26.16
N ASP A 106 -6.19 -24.81 26.49
CA ASP A 106 -5.05 -25.65 26.11
C ASP A 106 -4.94 -25.84 24.59
N VAL A 107 -3.72 -26.00 24.07
CA VAL A 107 -3.48 -26.22 22.63
C VAL A 107 -3.88 -27.65 22.30
N LEU A 108 -4.77 -27.83 21.33
CA LEU A 108 -5.16 -29.14 20.81
C LEU A 108 -4.24 -29.55 19.66
N TRP A 109 -4.15 -28.70 18.64
CA TRP A 109 -3.30 -28.91 17.48
C TRP A 109 -2.90 -27.58 16.84
N ARG A 110 -1.88 -27.62 15.98
CA ARG A 110 -1.44 -26.49 15.16
C ARG A 110 -1.09 -26.96 13.77
N TYR A 111 -1.40 -26.14 12.77
CA TYR A 111 -0.99 -26.33 11.40
C TYR A 111 -0.23 -25.09 10.90
N GLU A 112 0.89 -25.31 10.22
CA GLU A 112 1.84 -24.27 9.85
C GLU A 112 1.85 -24.04 8.34
N THR A 113 1.76 -22.78 7.90
CA THR A 113 1.86 -22.40 6.48
C THR A 113 3.14 -21.64 6.18
N ASN A 114 3.46 -21.45 4.89
CA ASN A 114 4.67 -20.72 4.49
C ASN A 114 4.50 -19.19 4.57
N GLY A 115 3.27 -18.70 4.81
CA GLY A 115 2.93 -17.27 4.81
C GLY A 115 1.91 -16.88 5.89
N PRO A 116 1.67 -15.57 6.10
CA PRO A 116 0.63 -15.07 7.01
C PRO A 116 -0.77 -15.67 6.80
N ILE A 117 -1.48 -15.98 7.88
CA ILE A 117 -2.94 -16.25 7.85
C ILE A 117 -3.65 -15.00 8.38
N ARG A 118 -4.32 -14.26 7.49
CA ARG A 118 -4.87 -12.92 7.80
C ARG A 118 -6.35 -12.90 8.17
N PHE A 119 -7.08 -13.97 7.85
CA PHE A 119 -8.52 -14.03 8.00
C PHE A 119 -8.92 -15.15 8.94
N ALA A 120 -10.08 -15.00 9.60
CA ALA A 120 -10.70 -16.07 10.34
C ALA A 120 -10.89 -17.32 9.44
N PRO A 121 -10.67 -18.54 9.96
CA PRO A 121 -11.05 -19.74 9.24
C PRO A 121 -12.58 -19.84 9.12
N VAL A 122 -13.04 -20.73 8.25
CA VAL A 122 -14.45 -21.12 8.11
C VAL A 122 -14.55 -22.60 8.46
N VAL A 123 -15.45 -22.94 9.37
CA VAL A 123 -15.71 -24.32 9.77
C VAL A 123 -17.09 -24.74 9.27
N VAL A 124 -17.14 -25.83 8.52
CA VAL A 124 -18.40 -26.46 8.09
C VAL A 124 -18.23 -27.95 8.28
N GLU A 125 -19.08 -28.54 9.13
CA GLU A 125 -18.92 -29.93 9.58
C GLU A 125 -17.51 -30.14 10.16
N ASP A 126 -16.78 -31.15 9.70
CA ASP A 126 -15.41 -31.44 10.13
C ASP A 126 -14.33 -30.74 9.29
N ASN A 127 -14.71 -29.84 8.38
CA ASN A 127 -13.78 -29.15 7.48
C ASN A 127 -13.44 -27.75 8.01
N VAL A 128 -12.14 -27.47 8.16
CA VAL A 128 -11.61 -26.16 8.53
C VAL A 128 -10.91 -25.53 7.33
N LEU A 129 -11.51 -24.48 6.76
CA LEU A 129 -11.01 -23.80 5.56
C LEU A 129 -10.40 -22.44 5.87
N PHE A 130 -9.21 -22.15 5.33
CA PHE A 130 -8.55 -20.86 5.51
C PHE A 130 -7.57 -20.54 4.38
N GLY A 131 -7.38 -19.25 4.12
CA GLY A 131 -6.42 -18.75 3.14
C GLY A 131 -5.12 -18.29 3.79
N SER A 132 -4.00 -18.44 3.07
CA SER A 132 -2.70 -17.89 3.47
C SER A 132 -2.11 -16.97 2.38
N ASP A 133 -1.28 -16.04 2.83
CA ASP A 133 -0.46 -15.19 1.97
C ASP A 133 0.59 -16.02 1.18
N ASP A 134 0.78 -17.31 1.49
CA ASP A 134 1.52 -18.25 0.63
C ASP A 134 0.78 -18.65 -0.65
N GLY A 135 -0.46 -18.17 -0.84
CA GLY A 135 -1.26 -18.34 -2.04
C GLY A 135 -2.08 -19.62 -2.12
N TYR A 136 -2.22 -20.35 -1.01
CA TYR A 136 -3.10 -21.52 -0.91
C TYR A 136 -4.37 -21.24 -0.10
N LEU A 137 -5.47 -21.87 -0.54
CA LEU A 137 -6.59 -22.22 0.33
C LEU A 137 -6.32 -23.62 0.87
N TYR A 138 -6.42 -23.78 2.19
CA TYR A 138 -6.24 -25.03 2.92
C TYR A 138 -7.59 -25.56 3.42
N CYS A 139 -7.71 -26.88 3.50
CA CYS A 139 -8.77 -27.59 4.21
C CYS A 139 -8.14 -28.62 5.15
N LEU A 140 -8.42 -28.49 6.44
CA LEU A 140 -7.98 -29.43 7.47
C LEU A 140 -9.17 -30.13 8.12
N ASN A 141 -8.90 -31.26 8.76
CA ASN A 141 -9.84 -31.88 9.68
C ASN A 141 -9.91 -31.08 11.00
N LEU A 142 -11.12 -30.80 11.48
CA LEU A 142 -11.37 -30.06 12.72
C LEU A 142 -10.82 -30.74 13.98
N THR A 143 -10.82 -32.07 14.01
CA THR A 143 -10.49 -32.85 15.22
C THR A 143 -9.00 -32.87 15.50
N ASP A 144 -8.17 -33.10 14.49
CA ASP A 144 -6.73 -33.36 14.62
C ASP A 144 -5.84 -32.35 13.85
N GLY A 145 -6.43 -31.48 13.03
CA GLY A 145 -5.69 -30.49 12.24
C GLY A 145 -4.94 -31.08 11.04
N ILE A 146 -5.20 -32.35 10.68
CA ILE A 146 -4.55 -33.00 9.54
C ILE A 146 -5.05 -32.37 8.23
N LEU A 147 -4.12 -32.11 7.31
CA LEU A 147 -4.42 -31.61 5.97
C LEU A 147 -5.24 -32.62 5.18
N ARG A 148 -6.42 -32.20 4.72
CA ARG A 148 -7.25 -32.97 3.77
C ARG A 148 -6.82 -32.66 2.34
N TRP A 149 -6.78 -31.38 2.01
CA TRP A 149 -6.32 -30.89 0.71
C TRP A 149 -5.92 -29.40 0.81
N LYS A 150 -5.16 -28.94 -0.19
CA LYS A 150 -4.90 -27.52 -0.42
C LYS A 150 -4.90 -27.24 -1.91
N ILE A 151 -5.30 -26.03 -2.31
CA ILE A 151 -5.34 -25.61 -3.71
C ILE A 151 -4.80 -24.20 -3.85
N THR A 152 -4.06 -23.93 -4.93
CA THR A 152 -3.57 -22.57 -5.22
C THR A 152 -4.72 -21.64 -5.52
N GLY A 153 -4.56 -20.34 -5.26
CA GLY A 153 -5.53 -19.34 -5.69
C GLY A 153 -5.46 -19.00 -7.19
N ALA A 154 -4.26 -19.03 -7.74
CA ALA A 154 -4.01 -18.88 -9.18
C ALA A 154 -4.30 -20.19 -9.95
N PRO A 155 -4.40 -20.15 -11.29
CA PRO A 155 -4.36 -21.34 -12.13
C PRO A 155 -3.14 -22.21 -11.81
N GLU A 156 -3.31 -23.53 -11.72
CA GLU A 156 -2.22 -24.48 -11.41
C GLU A 156 -1.13 -24.49 -12.50
N THR A 157 -1.46 -24.03 -13.70
CA THR A 157 -0.49 -23.86 -14.80
C THR A 157 0.47 -22.69 -14.59
N HIS A 158 0.17 -21.78 -13.64
CA HIS A 158 1.05 -20.66 -13.34
C HIS A 158 2.18 -21.11 -12.42
N PRO A 159 3.44 -20.74 -12.71
CA PRO A 159 4.54 -21.03 -11.82
C PRO A 159 4.34 -20.32 -10.48
N ARG A 160 4.77 -20.96 -9.40
CA ARG A 160 4.78 -20.37 -8.06
C ARG A 160 5.75 -19.18 -8.06
N ARG A 161 5.24 -17.97 -7.87
CA ARG A 161 6.05 -16.74 -7.79
C ARG A 161 5.88 -16.05 -6.46
N TRP A 162 6.98 -15.48 -5.95
CA TRP A 162 7.05 -14.81 -4.66
C TRP A 162 7.72 -13.45 -4.77
N HIS A 163 7.32 -12.51 -3.92
CA HIS A 163 7.89 -11.16 -3.80
C HIS A 163 7.85 -10.69 -2.35
N LEU A 164 8.51 -9.58 -2.04
CA LEU A 164 8.42 -8.95 -0.72
C LEU A 164 7.13 -8.13 -0.60
N GLY A 165 6.16 -8.61 0.17
CA GLY A 165 4.95 -7.88 0.51
C GLY A 165 4.93 -7.56 1.99
N ASN A 166 5.03 -6.27 2.33
CA ASN A 166 5.15 -5.79 3.72
C ASN A 166 6.30 -6.48 4.47
N ASP A 167 7.51 -6.44 3.88
CA ASP A 167 8.75 -6.95 4.48
C ASP A 167 8.84 -8.48 4.64
N ARG A 168 7.95 -9.22 3.97
CA ARG A 168 7.88 -10.68 4.05
C ARG A 168 7.77 -11.29 2.66
N LEU A 169 8.41 -12.46 2.49
CA LEU A 169 8.25 -13.22 1.27
C LEU A 169 6.85 -13.85 1.25
N ILE A 170 6.03 -13.45 0.28
CA ILE A 170 4.66 -13.93 0.06
C ILE A 170 4.43 -14.28 -1.41
N SER A 171 3.37 -15.03 -1.70
CA SER A 171 2.96 -15.33 -3.07
C SER A 171 2.60 -14.06 -3.85
N TYR A 172 2.79 -14.05 -5.18
CA TYR A 172 2.19 -13.04 -6.07
C TYR A 172 0.65 -13.02 -5.97
N TRP A 173 0.06 -14.17 -5.66
CA TRP A 173 -1.38 -14.35 -5.53
C TRP A 173 -1.74 -14.80 -4.12
N PRO A 174 -1.56 -13.95 -3.09
CA PRO A 174 -1.93 -14.30 -1.73
C PRO A 174 -3.46 -14.45 -1.65
N VAL A 175 -3.95 -15.38 -0.82
CA VAL A 175 -5.40 -15.54 -0.60
C VAL A 175 -5.87 -14.47 0.37
N ARG A 176 -6.36 -13.35 -0.18
CA ARG A 176 -6.88 -12.22 0.61
C ARG A 176 -8.35 -11.90 0.42
N GLY A 177 -9.03 -12.58 -0.50
CA GLY A 177 -10.49 -12.69 -0.47
C GLY A 177 -10.87 -13.86 0.43
N ALA A 178 -11.23 -13.58 1.68
CA ALA A 178 -11.42 -14.61 2.70
C ALA A 178 -12.47 -15.65 2.26
N PRO A 179 -12.30 -16.92 2.64
CA PRO A 179 -13.23 -17.97 2.25
C PRO A 179 -14.64 -17.72 2.80
N VAL A 180 -15.64 -18.11 2.01
CA VAL A 180 -17.04 -18.23 2.44
C VAL A 180 -17.63 -19.49 1.82
N VAL A 181 -18.49 -20.19 2.54
CA VAL A 181 -19.05 -21.47 2.11
C VAL A 181 -20.55 -21.33 1.84
N LYS A 182 -21.04 -21.92 0.76
CA LYS A 182 -22.46 -22.08 0.48
C LYS A 182 -22.67 -23.42 -0.23
N ASP A 183 -23.63 -24.22 0.22
CA ASP A 183 -24.08 -25.44 -0.47
C ASP A 183 -22.93 -26.39 -0.86
N GLY A 184 -22.02 -26.67 0.08
CA GLY A 184 -20.87 -27.57 -0.13
C GLY A 184 -19.72 -26.99 -0.99
N VAL A 185 -19.79 -25.70 -1.35
CA VAL A 185 -18.79 -25.01 -2.17
C VAL A 185 -18.16 -23.88 -1.39
N VAL A 186 -16.83 -23.80 -1.42
CA VAL A 186 -16.06 -22.66 -0.89
C VAL A 186 -15.70 -21.69 -2.00
N PHE A 187 -15.90 -20.40 -1.72
CA PHE A 187 -15.55 -19.28 -2.59
C PHE A 187 -14.44 -18.46 -1.95
N PHE A 188 -13.41 -18.09 -2.72
CA PHE A 188 -12.30 -17.29 -2.22
C PHE A 188 -11.60 -16.53 -3.35
N GLY A 189 -10.91 -15.43 -2.98
CA GLY A 189 -10.18 -14.58 -3.92
C GLY A 189 -8.68 -14.58 -3.66
N ALA A 190 -7.89 -14.52 -4.74
CA ALA A 190 -6.43 -14.52 -4.70
C ALA A 190 -5.83 -13.46 -5.62
N GLY A 191 -4.69 -12.90 -5.19
CA GLY A 191 -4.06 -11.77 -5.88
C GLY A 191 -4.66 -10.43 -5.46
N ILE A 192 -3.79 -9.42 -5.34
CA ILE A 192 -4.19 -8.03 -5.05
C ILE A 192 -3.88 -7.08 -6.20
N TRP A 193 -3.15 -7.58 -7.19
CA TRP A 193 -2.54 -6.81 -8.27
C TRP A 193 -3.14 -7.22 -9.62
N PRO A 194 -4.16 -6.54 -10.15
CA PRO A 194 -4.80 -6.97 -11.41
C PRO A 194 -3.85 -6.98 -12.61
N SER A 195 -2.83 -6.13 -12.61
CA SER A 195 -1.78 -6.14 -13.64
C SER A 195 -0.82 -7.32 -13.54
N MET A 196 -0.91 -8.12 -12.46
CA MET A 196 -0.10 -9.32 -12.21
C MET A 196 -0.98 -10.57 -12.07
N GLY A 197 -2.30 -10.42 -12.27
CA GLY A 197 -3.30 -11.47 -12.12
C GLY A 197 -4.12 -11.37 -10.83
N THR A 198 -5.45 -11.43 -10.95
CA THR A 198 -6.37 -11.62 -9.81
C THR A 198 -7.45 -12.62 -10.15
N TYR A 199 -7.78 -13.46 -9.17
CA TYR A 199 -8.61 -14.64 -9.36
C TYR A 199 -9.68 -14.74 -8.30
N LEU A 200 -10.87 -15.16 -8.71
CA LEU A 200 -11.93 -15.63 -7.84
C LEU A 200 -12.22 -17.08 -8.18
N SER A 201 -12.32 -17.95 -7.18
CA SER A 201 -12.48 -19.39 -7.40
C SER A 201 -13.63 -19.95 -6.57
N ALA A 202 -14.27 -20.99 -7.12
CA ALA A 202 -15.16 -21.89 -6.41
C ALA A 202 -14.57 -23.30 -6.37
N VAL A 203 -14.60 -23.93 -5.20
CA VAL A 203 -13.99 -25.24 -4.94
C VAL A 203 -14.97 -26.10 -4.14
N GLU A 204 -15.08 -27.38 -4.49
CA GLU A 204 -15.83 -28.37 -3.73
C GLU A 204 -15.13 -28.67 -2.41
N ILE A 205 -15.87 -28.63 -1.29
CA ILE A 205 -15.26 -28.77 0.04
C ILE A 205 -14.73 -30.19 0.27
N GLU A 206 -15.45 -31.21 -0.19
CA GLU A 206 -15.08 -32.60 0.07
C GLU A 206 -13.82 -33.04 -0.70
N THR A 207 -13.68 -32.57 -1.94
CA THR A 207 -12.63 -33.06 -2.86
C THR A 207 -11.48 -32.09 -3.06
N GLY A 208 -11.68 -30.80 -2.74
CA GLY A 208 -10.75 -29.74 -3.14
C GLY A 208 -10.76 -29.45 -4.63
N LYS A 209 -11.68 -30.04 -5.41
CA LYS A 209 -11.75 -29.85 -6.86
C LYS A 209 -12.33 -28.48 -7.20
N ARG A 210 -11.63 -27.75 -8.07
CA ARG A 210 -12.09 -26.45 -8.58
C ARG A 210 -13.27 -26.62 -9.53
N LYS A 211 -14.39 -25.94 -9.24
CA LYS A 211 -15.57 -25.88 -10.11
C LYS A 211 -15.42 -24.83 -11.20
N TRP A 212 -14.95 -23.64 -10.82
CA TRP A 212 -14.65 -22.55 -11.74
C TRP A 212 -13.58 -21.63 -11.16
N ILE A 213 -12.91 -20.89 -12.05
CA ILE A 213 -12.04 -19.77 -11.75
C ILE A 213 -12.38 -18.62 -12.69
N ASN A 214 -12.61 -17.44 -12.14
CA ASN A 214 -12.80 -16.21 -12.89
C ASN A 214 -11.54 -15.35 -12.80
N GLN A 215 -10.75 -15.36 -13.87
CA GLN A 215 -9.59 -14.48 -14.06
C GLN A 215 -9.93 -13.17 -14.78
N ARG A 216 -11.11 -13.05 -15.41
CA ARG A 216 -11.52 -11.85 -16.16
C ARG A 216 -11.71 -10.63 -15.26
N ILE A 217 -11.89 -10.85 -13.96
CA ILE A 217 -11.98 -9.78 -12.96
C ILE A 217 -10.73 -8.88 -12.90
N GLN A 218 -9.59 -9.35 -13.41
CA GLN A 218 -8.35 -8.59 -13.45
C GLN A 218 -8.34 -7.46 -14.50
N PHE A 219 -9.28 -7.50 -15.45
CA PHE A 219 -9.43 -6.48 -16.48
C PHE A 219 -10.90 -6.08 -16.64
N LEU A 220 -11.23 -4.91 -16.10
CA LEU A 220 -12.52 -4.25 -16.25
C LEU A 220 -12.32 -3.00 -17.11
N LYS A 221 -13.12 -2.84 -18.16
CA LYS A 221 -13.17 -1.60 -18.95
C LYS A 221 -14.41 -0.78 -18.59
N ASN A 222 -14.38 0.51 -18.94
CA ASN A 222 -15.47 1.45 -18.72
C ASN A 222 -15.89 1.56 -17.24
N VAL A 223 -14.92 1.51 -16.32
CA VAL A 223 -15.16 1.73 -14.89
C VAL A 223 -15.08 3.22 -14.60
N ARG A 224 -16.06 3.78 -13.88
CA ARG A 224 -15.97 5.16 -13.40
C ARG A 224 -15.02 5.27 -12.23
N ILE A 225 -13.79 5.67 -12.52
CA ILE A 225 -12.73 5.92 -11.55
C ILE A 225 -12.40 7.42 -11.55
N ASP A 226 -12.00 7.95 -10.40
CA ASP A 226 -11.47 9.31 -10.21
C ASP A 226 -12.24 10.41 -10.96
N HIS A 227 -13.18 11.08 -10.28
CA HIS A 227 -13.95 12.18 -10.85
C HIS A 227 -14.91 11.78 -12.01
N ASN A 228 -15.45 10.56 -11.95
CA ASN A 228 -16.41 9.96 -12.91
C ASN A 228 -15.87 9.63 -14.31
N TYR A 229 -14.57 9.81 -14.58
CA TYR A 229 -14.01 9.43 -15.87
C TYR A 229 -14.06 7.91 -16.04
N LEU A 230 -14.43 7.46 -17.24
CA LEU A 230 -14.37 6.05 -17.60
C LEU A 230 -12.91 5.66 -17.85
N HIS A 231 -12.49 4.54 -17.25
CA HIS A 231 -11.15 4.02 -17.39
C HIS A 231 -11.11 2.50 -17.21
N GLU A 232 -9.95 1.91 -17.45
CA GLU A 232 -9.65 0.54 -17.09
C GLU A 232 -9.32 0.40 -15.60
N ALA A 233 -9.74 -0.71 -15.01
CA ALA A 233 -9.48 -1.11 -13.63
C ALA A 233 -9.46 -2.64 -13.50
N GLY A 234 -9.35 -3.17 -12.29
CA GLY A 234 -9.53 -4.58 -11.99
C GLY A 234 -10.12 -4.78 -10.59
N LEU A 235 -10.55 -5.99 -10.26
CA LEU A 235 -10.85 -6.33 -8.87
C LEU A 235 -9.57 -6.73 -8.13
N SER A 236 -9.46 -6.31 -6.87
CA SER A 236 -8.41 -6.72 -5.93
C SER A 236 -9.11 -7.35 -4.72
N PRO A 237 -9.49 -8.64 -4.79
CA PRO A 237 -10.27 -9.29 -3.74
C PRO A 237 -9.50 -9.29 -2.42
N GLN A 238 -9.91 -8.38 -1.52
CA GLN A 238 -9.29 -8.15 -0.22
C GLN A 238 -10.39 -7.84 0.78
N GLY A 239 -10.60 -8.74 1.75
CA GLY A 239 -11.64 -8.64 2.77
C GLY A 239 -12.44 -9.92 2.97
N TYR A 240 -13.40 -9.88 3.89
CA TYR A 240 -14.27 -11.02 4.19
C TYR A 240 -15.39 -11.15 3.16
N CYS A 241 -15.30 -12.15 2.28
CA CYS A 241 -16.39 -12.48 1.36
C CYS A 241 -17.65 -12.91 2.15
N LEU A 242 -18.83 -12.68 1.56
CA LEU A 242 -20.10 -13.00 2.20
C LEU A 242 -21.13 -13.47 1.16
N ILE A 243 -22.15 -14.19 1.61
CA ILE A 243 -23.30 -14.59 0.80
C ILE A 243 -24.52 -13.81 1.27
N ALA A 244 -25.08 -13.01 0.38
CA ALA A 244 -26.27 -12.22 0.64
C ALA A 244 -27.25 -12.37 -0.52
N ASP A 245 -28.50 -12.73 -0.20
CA ASP A 245 -29.55 -12.96 -1.18
C ASP A 245 -29.09 -13.92 -2.31
N GLY A 246 -28.61 -15.09 -1.88
CA GLY A 246 -28.13 -16.16 -2.77
C GLY A 246 -26.80 -15.90 -3.48
N MET A 247 -26.30 -14.65 -3.50
CA MET A 247 -25.17 -14.21 -4.33
C MET A 247 -23.89 -14.00 -3.53
N LEU A 248 -22.74 -14.15 -4.20
CA LEU A 248 -21.42 -13.88 -3.62
C LEU A 248 -21.11 -12.38 -3.69
N VAL A 249 -20.74 -11.81 -2.55
CA VAL A 249 -20.28 -10.42 -2.43
C VAL A 249 -18.79 -10.44 -2.07
N VAL A 250 -17.99 -9.73 -2.88
CA VAL A 250 -16.53 -9.74 -2.81
C VAL A 250 -16.02 -8.33 -2.50
N PRO A 251 -15.52 -8.07 -1.28
CA PRO A 251 -14.83 -6.82 -0.95
C PRO A 251 -13.53 -6.66 -1.77
N ASN A 252 -13.21 -5.44 -2.19
CA ASN A 252 -12.11 -5.16 -3.14
C ASN A 252 -11.08 -4.17 -2.57
N GLY A 253 -10.59 -4.41 -1.35
CA GLY A 253 -9.66 -3.50 -0.68
C GLY A 253 -10.35 -2.17 -0.36
N ARG A 254 -9.75 -1.04 -0.74
CA ARG A 254 -10.35 0.31 -0.53
C ARG A 254 -11.54 0.61 -1.45
N SER A 255 -11.96 -0.35 -2.28
CA SER A 255 -13.01 -0.17 -3.28
C SER A 255 -14.33 -0.79 -2.88
N MET A 256 -15.36 -0.51 -3.68
CA MET A 256 -16.68 -1.06 -3.45
C MET A 256 -16.70 -2.58 -3.64
N PRO A 257 -17.60 -3.28 -2.94
CA PRO A 257 -17.78 -4.71 -3.15
C PRO A 257 -18.35 -4.98 -4.55
N ALA A 258 -17.93 -6.10 -5.15
CA ALA A 258 -18.51 -6.64 -6.37
C ALA A 258 -19.54 -7.73 -6.02
N ARG A 259 -20.56 -7.91 -6.87
CA ARG A 259 -21.52 -9.03 -6.73
C ARG A 259 -21.30 -10.01 -7.87
N ILE A 260 -21.16 -11.28 -7.52
CA ILE A 260 -20.78 -12.37 -8.40
C ILE A 260 -21.83 -13.48 -8.27
N ASP A 261 -22.19 -14.08 -9.39
CA ASP A 261 -22.98 -15.30 -9.42
C ASP A 261 -22.13 -16.48 -8.90
N PRO A 262 -22.50 -17.12 -7.77
CA PRO A 262 -21.72 -18.21 -7.20
C PRO A 262 -21.73 -19.49 -8.05
N GLU A 263 -22.72 -19.70 -8.92
CA GLU A 263 -22.81 -20.91 -9.74
C GLU A 263 -21.87 -20.83 -10.93
N THR A 264 -21.85 -19.68 -11.61
CA THR A 264 -21.10 -19.50 -12.87
C THR A 264 -19.80 -18.72 -12.71
N GLY A 265 -19.60 -18.04 -11.59
CA GLY A 265 -18.49 -17.12 -11.37
C GLY A 265 -18.60 -15.80 -12.14
N LYS A 266 -19.70 -15.57 -12.88
CA LYS A 266 -19.89 -14.35 -13.67
C LYS A 266 -20.14 -13.13 -12.79
N MET A 267 -19.57 -11.99 -13.18
CA MET A 267 -19.81 -10.73 -12.51
C MET A 267 -21.24 -10.25 -12.77
N TYR A 268 -22.00 -10.03 -11.70
CA TYR A 268 -23.35 -9.50 -11.78
C TYR A 268 -23.31 -7.96 -11.83
N TYR A 269 -22.66 -7.31 -10.87
CA TYR A 269 -22.34 -5.88 -10.96
C TYR A 269 -20.96 -5.56 -10.38
N TYR A 270 -20.46 -4.39 -10.80
CA TYR A 270 -19.44 -3.64 -10.09
C TYR A 270 -19.68 -2.14 -10.26
N VAL A 271 -19.83 -1.43 -9.14
CA VAL A 271 -19.94 0.04 -9.14
C VAL A 271 -18.85 0.59 -8.23
N GLN A 272 -17.82 1.19 -8.82
CA GLN A 272 -16.64 1.67 -8.10
C GLN A 272 -16.95 2.77 -7.07
N GLY A 273 -17.98 3.58 -7.34
CA GLY A 273 -18.28 4.78 -6.56
C GLY A 273 -17.15 5.82 -6.59
N TYR A 274 -17.37 6.98 -5.98
CA TYR A 274 -16.32 8.00 -5.84
C TYR A 274 -15.50 7.88 -4.53
N ARG A 275 -16.15 7.48 -3.42
CA ARG A 275 -15.59 7.38 -2.05
C ARG A 275 -16.27 6.23 -1.28
N ASN A 276 -15.92 6.01 -0.01
CA ASN A 276 -16.55 5.03 0.90
C ASN A 276 -16.38 3.53 0.58
N GLY A 277 -15.52 3.13 -0.36
CA GLY A 277 -15.14 1.72 -0.49
C GLY A 277 -14.28 1.26 0.70
N ASP A 278 -14.37 0.01 1.11
CA ASP A 278 -13.69 -0.56 2.28
C ASP A 278 -13.64 -2.10 2.18
N SER A 279 -12.61 -2.72 2.75
CA SER A 279 -12.42 -4.17 2.73
C SER A 279 -13.36 -4.91 3.70
N ARG A 280 -14.04 -4.18 4.58
CA ARG A 280 -14.90 -4.73 5.63
C ARG A 280 -16.35 -4.45 5.29
N VAL A 281 -17.11 -5.52 5.03
CA VAL A 281 -18.47 -5.45 4.51
C VAL A 281 -19.39 -6.39 5.28
N THR A 282 -20.58 -5.92 5.62
CA THR A 282 -21.64 -6.68 6.31
C THR A 282 -22.97 -6.49 5.59
N ALA A 283 -23.77 -7.56 5.45
CA ALA A 283 -25.12 -7.46 4.90
C ALA A 283 -26.15 -7.15 6.00
N ALA A 284 -27.04 -6.20 5.72
CA ALA A 284 -28.09 -5.75 6.63
C ALA A 284 -29.41 -5.54 5.85
N GLY A 285 -30.18 -6.60 5.67
CA GLY A 285 -31.41 -6.58 4.87
C GLY A 285 -31.10 -6.37 3.39
N GLU A 286 -31.63 -5.29 2.82
CA GLU A 286 -31.47 -4.94 1.40
C GLU A 286 -30.21 -4.09 1.11
N VAL A 287 -29.38 -3.83 2.13
CA VAL A 287 -28.17 -3.02 1.99
C VAL A 287 -26.92 -3.77 2.47
N LEU A 288 -25.78 -3.35 1.95
CA LEU A 288 -24.45 -3.65 2.44
C LEU A 288 -23.92 -2.43 3.22
N LEU A 289 -23.45 -2.67 4.44
CA LEU A 289 -22.68 -1.69 5.21
C LEU A 289 -21.20 -1.89 4.89
N VAL A 290 -20.56 -0.88 4.31
CA VAL A 290 -19.18 -0.93 3.79
C VAL A 290 -18.30 0.02 4.59
N GLY A 291 -17.40 -0.50 5.43
CA GLY A 291 -16.57 0.32 6.31
C GLY A 291 -17.39 1.21 7.25
N HIS A 292 -16.78 2.33 7.67
CA HIS A 292 -17.37 3.21 8.68
C HIS A 292 -18.61 3.98 8.21
N SER A 293 -18.70 4.28 6.91
CA SER A 293 -19.74 5.14 6.39
C SER A 293 -20.41 4.63 5.13
N GLY A 294 -19.93 3.58 4.46
CA GLY A 294 -20.49 3.00 3.24
C GLY A 294 -21.88 2.34 3.42
N VAL A 295 -22.86 2.65 2.57
CA VAL A 295 -24.17 1.99 2.50
C VAL A 295 -24.58 1.83 1.06
N VAL A 296 -24.59 0.59 0.60
CA VAL A 296 -24.78 0.20 -0.79
C VAL A 296 -26.05 -0.64 -0.91
N ASN A 297 -26.93 -0.37 -1.87
CA ASN A 297 -28.06 -1.25 -2.13
C ASN A 297 -27.53 -2.59 -2.65
N LEU A 298 -28.00 -3.69 -2.07
CA LEU A 298 -27.54 -5.02 -2.41
C LEU A 298 -27.90 -5.38 -3.86
N SER A 299 -29.05 -4.93 -4.35
CA SER A 299 -29.58 -5.25 -5.69
C SER A 299 -28.73 -4.70 -6.83
N ASP A 300 -28.20 -3.48 -6.72
CA ASP A 300 -27.59 -2.75 -7.83
C ASP A 300 -26.17 -2.23 -7.55
N GLY A 301 -25.65 -2.42 -6.34
CA GLY A 301 -24.29 -2.04 -5.97
C GLY A 301 -24.09 -0.53 -5.81
N ARG A 302 -25.14 0.29 -5.94
CA ARG A 302 -25.03 1.75 -5.81
C ARG A 302 -25.21 2.17 -4.36
N GLU A 303 -24.48 3.21 -3.96
CA GLU A 303 -24.70 3.84 -2.67
C GLU A 303 -26.16 4.36 -2.54
N VAL A 304 -26.77 4.21 -1.37
CA VAL A 304 -28.20 4.50 -1.14
C VAL A 304 -28.58 5.96 -1.50
N GLY A 305 -27.65 6.90 -1.31
CA GLY A 305 -27.81 8.32 -1.65
C GLY A 305 -27.33 8.71 -3.05
N ASN A 306 -27.02 7.76 -3.92
CA ASN A 306 -26.58 7.99 -5.29
C ASN A 306 -27.76 8.47 -6.16
N ARG A 307 -27.61 9.61 -6.84
CA ARG A 307 -28.64 10.24 -7.69
C ARG A 307 -28.36 10.11 -9.19
N TRP A 308 -27.31 9.37 -9.55
CA TRP A 308 -26.85 9.23 -10.93
C TRP A 308 -27.95 8.67 -11.85
N VAL A 309 -28.61 7.60 -11.41
CA VAL A 309 -29.66 6.93 -12.21
C VAL A 309 -30.85 7.86 -12.43
N GLU A 310 -31.32 8.52 -11.35
CA GLU A 310 -32.42 9.48 -11.39
C GLU A 310 -32.12 10.68 -12.30
N ALA A 311 -30.84 11.08 -12.42
CA ALA A 311 -30.43 12.18 -13.27
C ALA A 311 -30.58 11.88 -14.78
N GLY A 312 -30.56 10.60 -15.19
CA GLY A 312 -30.66 10.20 -16.59
C GLY A 312 -29.67 10.95 -17.48
N LYS A 313 -30.17 11.62 -18.52
CA LYS A 313 -29.37 12.44 -19.45
C LYS A 313 -28.63 13.62 -18.79
N ASN A 314 -29.04 14.03 -17.59
CA ASN A 314 -28.38 15.12 -16.87
C ASN A 314 -27.14 14.68 -16.08
N ALA A 315 -26.94 13.36 -15.90
CA ALA A 315 -25.78 12.81 -15.21
C ALA A 315 -24.47 13.22 -15.90
N PRO A 316 -23.47 13.74 -15.17
CA PRO A 316 -22.25 14.27 -15.77
C PRO A 316 -21.28 13.16 -16.14
N GLU A 317 -21.01 12.96 -17.43
CA GLU A 317 -20.08 11.93 -17.92
C GLU A 317 -18.61 12.11 -17.45
N SER A 318 -18.28 13.29 -16.93
CA SER A 318 -16.96 13.67 -16.42
C SER A 318 -17.09 14.70 -15.29
N TRP A 319 -15.97 15.16 -14.74
CA TRP A 319 -15.99 16.15 -13.67
C TRP A 319 -16.77 17.42 -14.06
N SER A 320 -17.78 17.77 -13.26
CA SER A 320 -18.58 18.97 -13.44
C SER A 320 -18.85 19.63 -12.09
N THR A 321 -18.24 20.80 -11.84
CA THR A 321 -18.44 21.56 -10.60
C THR A 321 -19.92 21.86 -10.31
N PRO A 322 -20.74 22.31 -11.31
CA PRO A 322 -22.17 22.55 -11.08
C PRO A 322 -23.01 21.28 -10.84
N LYS A 323 -22.55 20.11 -11.31
CA LYS A 323 -23.30 18.83 -11.23
C LYS A 323 -22.64 17.82 -10.28
N ARG A 324 -21.84 18.28 -9.32
CA ARG A 324 -21.07 17.40 -8.41
C ARG A 324 -21.93 16.52 -7.51
N ASP A 325 -23.19 16.88 -7.28
CA ASP A 325 -24.18 16.11 -6.53
C ASP A 325 -24.82 14.97 -7.36
N LEU A 326 -24.61 14.96 -8.67
CA LEU A 326 -25.13 13.96 -9.60
C LEU A 326 -24.09 12.89 -9.97
N PHE A 327 -23.03 12.71 -9.18
CA PHE A 327 -21.95 11.75 -9.46
C PHE A 327 -22.37 10.30 -9.22
N GLU A 328 -21.67 9.34 -9.84
CA GLU A 328 -21.89 7.91 -9.62
C GLU A 328 -21.25 7.54 -8.27
N GLY A 329 -21.97 7.88 -7.21
CA GLY A 329 -21.51 7.89 -5.82
C GLY A 329 -21.57 9.31 -5.23
N PRO A 330 -21.79 9.46 -3.92
CA PRO A 330 -22.01 10.74 -3.31
C PRO A 330 -20.69 11.51 -3.14
N PHE A 331 -20.64 12.73 -3.69
CA PHE A 331 -19.48 13.61 -3.53
C PHE A 331 -19.31 14.17 -2.12
N SER A 332 -20.34 14.20 -1.29
CA SER A 332 -20.18 14.43 0.15
C SER A 332 -20.54 13.14 0.86
N ALA A 333 -19.87 12.82 1.97
CA ALA A 333 -20.32 11.71 2.80
C ALA A 333 -21.80 11.96 3.15
N TYR A 334 -22.67 10.98 2.89
CA TYR A 334 -24.04 11.06 3.37
C TYR A 334 -24.03 10.95 4.88
N LYS A 335 -25.02 11.59 5.50
CA LYS A 335 -25.16 11.57 6.96
C LYS A 335 -25.65 10.18 7.38
N MET A 336 -24.78 9.45 8.07
CA MET A 336 -25.08 8.16 8.70
C MET A 336 -25.65 8.34 10.10
N MET A 337 -26.37 7.31 10.56
CA MET A 337 -26.83 7.23 11.94
C MET A 337 -25.68 6.82 12.85
N PRO A 338 -25.54 7.43 14.04
CA PRO A 338 -24.51 7.06 14.99
C PRO A 338 -24.47 5.55 15.27
N GLY A 339 -23.27 4.97 15.34
CA GLY A 339 -23.06 3.55 15.59
C GLY A 339 -23.43 2.60 14.44
N CYS A 340 -23.96 3.09 13.31
CA CYS A 340 -24.26 2.27 12.14
C CYS A 340 -23.04 2.19 11.20
N SER A 341 -22.44 1.02 11.05
CA SER A 341 -21.26 0.74 10.20
C SER A 341 -21.13 -0.76 9.91
N TYR A 342 -20.08 -1.21 9.21
CA TYR A 342 -19.80 -2.64 9.03
C TYR A 342 -19.73 -3.47 10.34
N ARG A 343 -19.43 -2.84 11.49
CA ARG A 343 -19.34 -3.51 12.79
C ARG A 343 -20.69 -3.70 13.48
N THR A 344 -21.73 -3.08 12.96
CA THR A 344 -23.10 -3.16 13.47
C THR A 344 -23.60 -4.60 13.48
N THR A 345 -24.24 -4.97 14.59
CA THR A 345 -25.01 -6.20 14.69
C THR A 345 -26.36 -6.02 14.02
N TYR A 346 -26.77 -6.96 13.16
CA TYR A 346 -28.04 -6.90 12.45
C TYR A 346 -28.90 -8.12 12.74
N ASP A 347 -30.10 -7.91 13.30
CA ASP A 347 -31.07 -8.98 13.58
C ASP A 347 -32.48 -8.54 13.15
N LYS A 348 -33.10 -9.31 12.26
CA LYS A 348 -34.51 -9.16 11.84
C LYS A 348 -34.94 -7.69 11.55
N GLY A 349 -34.11 -6.95 10.82
CA GLY A 349 -34.41 -5.56 10.46
C GLY A 349 -33.94 -4.51 11.46
N ILE A 350 -33.41 -4.92 12.62
CA ILE A 350 -32.88 -4.02 13.65
C ILE A 350 -31.35 -4.03 13.61
N SER A 351 -30.78 -2.83 13.65
CA SER A 351 -29.34 -2.58 13.76
C SER A 351 -28.99 -2.17 15.18
N TYR A 352 -27.97 -2.81 15.76
CA TYR A 352 -27.38 -2.44 17.04
C TYR A 352 -25.94 -2.02 16.85
N GLY A 353 -25.59 -0.84 17.37
CA GLY A 353 -24.26 -0.26 17.21
C GLY A 353 -23.86 0.61 18.38
N VAL A 354 -22.56 0.84 18.54
CA VAL A 354 -22.01 1.67 19.62
C VAL A 354 -21.23 2.82 19.00
N GLU A 355 -21.47 4.03 19.50
CA GLU A 355 -20.65 5.19 19.19
C GLU A 355 -20.55 6.07 20.43
N LYS A 356 -19.33 6.47 20.80
CA LYS A 356 -19.07 7.36 21.96
C LYS A 356 -19.76 6.87 23.25
N GLY A 357 -19.67 5.57 23.52
CA GLY A 357 -20.25 4.95 24.72
C GLY A 357 -21.77 4.82 24.74
N VAL A 358 -22.47 5.15 23.65
CA VAL A 358 -23.92 4.99 23.55
C VAL A 358 -24.25 3.85 22.60
N VAL A 359 -25.06 2.90 23.07
CA VAL A 359 -25.66 1.86 22.24
C VAL A 359 -26.90 2.43 21.55
N TYR A 360 -27.02 2.22 20.25
CA TYR A 360 -28.16 2.64 19.45
C TYR A 360 -28.85 1.44 18.83
N ALA A 361 -30.19 1.43 18.85
CA ALA A 361 -31.01 0.49 18.13
C ALA A 361 -31.85 1.21 17.07
N TYR A 362 -31.66 0.83 15.81
CA TYR A 362 -32.35 1.43 14.66
C TYR A 362 -33.17 0.39 13.90
N ASN A 363 -34.36 0.77 13.44
CA ASN A 363 -35.17 -0.07 12.56
C ASN A 363 -34.80 0.13 11.09
N LEU A 364 -33.81 -0.61 10.61
CA LEU A 364 -33.32 -0.51 9.24
C LEU A 364 -34.36 -0.95 8.20
N SER A 365 -35.31 -1.82 8.52
CA SER A 365 -36.37 -2.19 7.56
C SER A 365 -37.35 -1.03 7.27
N LYS A 366 -37.33 0.02 8.09
CA LYS A 366 -38.08 1.26 7.87
C LYS A 366 -37.19 2.43 7.44
N ALA A 367 -35.95 2.16 7.02
CA ALA A 367 -35.03 3.21 6.63
C ALA A 367 -35.48 3.93 5.35
N LYS A 368 -35.30 5.25 5.31
CA LYS A 368 -35.70 6.13 4.21
C LYS A 368 -34.51 6.91 3.68
N LYS A 369 -34.56 7.19 2.37
CA LYS A 369 -33.67 8.12 1.70
C LYS A 369 -34.16 9.55 1.94
N GLY A 370 -33.25 10.47 2.16
CA GLY A 370 -33.52 11.90 2.34
C GLY A 370 -32.36 12.75 1.87
N GLN A 371 -32.40 14.04 2.18
CA GLN A 371 -31.33 14.99 1.89
C GLN A 371 -31.11 15.92 3.09
N TYR A 372 -29.91 16.49 3.17
CA TYR A 372 -29.62 17.59 4.11
C TYR A 372 -28.91 18.72 3.37
N GLU A 373 -28.95 19.93 3.90
CA GLU A 373 -28.26 21.07 3.28
C GLU A 373 -26.83 21.22 3.82
N LYS A 374 -25.88 21.47 2.92
CA LYS A 374 -24.49 21.77 3.26
C LYS A 374 -23.95 22.90 2.38
N LYS A 375 -23.37 23.92 3.00
CA LYS A 375 -22.64 24.97 2.27
C LYS A 375 -21.23 24.49 1.92
N LEU A 376 -20.81 24.68 0.67
CA LEU A 376 -19.48 24.41 0.14
C LEU A 376 -19.01 25.62 -0.66
N GLY A 377 -18.36 26.57 0.01
CA GLY A 377 -18.10 27.91 -0.53
C GLY A 377 -19.41 28.69 -0.70
N ALA A 378 -19.59 29.34 -1.85
CA ALA A 378 -20.82 30.07 -2.18
C ALA A 378 -22.00 29.18 -2.61
N GLN A 379 -21.79 27.87 -2.79
CA GLN A 379 -22.82 26.94 -3.25
C GLN A 379 -23.43 26.16 -2.08
N THR A 380 -24.76 26.05 -2.06
CA THR A 380 -25.49 25.08 -1.22
C THR A 380 -25.67 23.78 -2.00
N VAL A 381 -25.16 22.68 -1.46
CA VAL A 381 -25.41 21.33 -1.99
C VAL A 381 -26.41 20.61 -1.09
N LYS A 382 -27.11 19.61 -1.64
CA LYS A 382 -28.07 18.76 -0.93
C LYS A 382 -27.62 17.30 -0.94
N PRO A 383 -26.61 16.89 -0.15
CA PRO A 383 -26.16 15.51 -0.16
C PRO A 383 -27.25 14.57 0.35
N GLY A 384 -27.21 13.32 -0.12
CA GLY A 384 -28.10 12.27 0.35
C GLY A 384 -27.95 12.01 1.86
N LYS A 385 -29.02 11.51 2.46
CA LYS A 385 -29.08 11.03 3.84
C LYS A 385 -29.82 9.71 3.86
N TRP A 386 -29.42 8.82 4.75
CA TRP A 386 -30.11 7.56 4.99
C TRP A 386 -30.51 7.50 6.47
N GLU A 387 -31.80 7.39 6.72
CA GLU A 387 -32.38 7.52 8.07
C GLU A 387 -33.26 6.34 8.39
N ALA A 388 -32.93 5.61 9.45
CA ALA A 388 -33.82 4.66 10.07
C ALA A 388 -34.41 5.25 11.35
N PRO A 389 -35.66 4.90 11.70
CA PRO A 389 -36.23 5.25 12.99
C PRO A 389 -35.36 4.72 14.14
N LEU A 390 -34.97 5.62 15.05
CA LEU A 390 -34.37 5.24 16.34
C LEU A 390 -35.46 4.56 17.17
N LEU A 391 -35.21 3.33 17.60
CA LEU A 391 -36.10 2.62 18.51
C LEU A 391 -35.80 3.02 19.96
N TRP A 392 -34.52 2.96 20.32
CA TRP A 392 -34.02 3.35 21.63
C TRP A 392 -32.51 3.56 21.60
N LYS A 393 -31.99 4.21 22.65
CA LYS A 393 -30.57 4.34 22.92
C LYS A 393 -30.29 4.05 24.39
N LEU A 394 -29.10 3.53 24.69
CA LEU A 394 -28.65 3.19 26.02
C LEU A 394 -27.26 3.78 26.24
N ASP A 395 -27.13 4.74 27.14
CA ASP A 395 -25.84 5.27 27.55
C ASP A 395 -25.16 4.29 28.50
N THR A 396 -24.00 3.77 28.10
CA THR A 396 -23.27 2.77 28.88
C THR A 396 -22.59 3.33 30.12
N LYS A 397 -22.43 4.66 30.20
CA LYS A 397 -21.63 5.36 31.22
C LYS A 397 -20.14 5.01 31.24
N LEU A 398 -19.64 4.38 30.16
CA LEU A 398 -18.24 3.96 30.03
C LEU A 398 -17.33 5.00 29.33
N GLY A 399 -17.87 6.16 28.93
CA GLY A 399 -17.12 7.23 28.25
C GLY A 399 -17.01 7.06 26.74
N ASN A 400 -16.01 7.69 26.11
CA ASN A 400 -15.89 7.82 24.65
C ASN A 400 -14.82 6.92 24.02
N GLY A 401 -14.50 5.78 24.66
CA GLY A 401 -13.53 4.82 24.10
C GLY A 401 -13.96 4.27 22.74
N VAL A 402 -12.99 3.84 21.93
CA VAL A 402 -13.26 3.23 20.62
C VAL A 402 -13.95 1.88 20.81
N THR A 403 -14.90 1.57 19.93
CA THR A 403 -15.56 0.27 19.87
C THR A 403 -15.23 -0.41 18.54
N HIS A 404 -14.71 -1.63 18.63
CA HIS A 404 -14.38 -2.48 17.48
C HIS A 404 -15.39 -3.62 17.31
N SER A 405 -16.14 -4.02 18.33
CA SER A 405 -17.13 -5.10 18.17
C SER A 405 -18.35 -4.92 19.04
N ILE A 406 -19.47 -5.39 18.50
CA ILE A 406 -20.72 -5.65 19.19
C ILE A 406 -21.32 -6.90 18.54
N ILE A 407 -21.91 -7.77 19.36
CA ILE A 407 -22.57 -9.02 18.94
C ILE A 407 -23.90 -9.17 19.68
N LYS A 408 -24.80 -9.99 19.15
CA LYS A 408 -26.05 -10.39 19.83
C LYS A 408 -26.07 -11.89 20.04
N ALA A 409 -26.28 -12.31 21.28
CA ALA A 409 -26.50 -13.70 21.64
C ALA A 409 -27.85 -13.79 22.35
N GLY A 410 -28.82 -14.46 21.72
CA GLY A 410 -30.18 -14.54 22.23
C GLY A 410 -30.79 -13.14 22.26
N ASN A 411 -31.26 -12.70 23.42
CA ASN A 411 -31.77 -11.33 23.62
C ASN A 411 -30.75 -10.36 24.24
N THR A 412 -29.49 -10.74 24.33
CA THR A 412 -28.44 -9.93 24.97
C THR A 412 -27.45 -9.40 23.95
N LEU A 413 -27.14 -8.11 24.05
CA LEU A 413 -26.03 -7.48 23.33
C LEU A 413 -24.77 -7.56 24.18
N TYR A 414 -23.68 -8.03 23.58
CA TYR A 414 -22.35 -7.98 24.17
C TYR A 414 -21.49 -7.02 23.34
N GLY A 415 -20.87 -6.05 24.00
CA GLY A 415 -20.06 -5.03 23.35
C GLY A 415 -18.97 -4.52 24.28
N HIS A 416 -18.26 -3.48 23.84
CA HIS A 416 -17.23 -2.84 24.65
C HIS A 416 -17.08 -1.36 24.33
N VAL A 417 -16.46 -0.62 25.25
CA VAL A 417 -16.01 0.77 25.07
C VAL A 417 -14.57 0.85 25.58
N GLY A 418 -13.61 0.98 24.66
CA GLY A 418 -12.19 0.82 25.00
C GLY A 418 -11.91 -0.59 25.54
N ALA A 419 -11.41 -0.65 26.78
CA ALA A 419 -11.05 -1.89 27.47
C ALA A 419 -12.15 -2.43 28.42
N THR A 420 -13.34 -1.81 28.43
CA THR A 420 -14.45 -2.25 29.30
C THR A 420 -15.52 -2.94 28.45
N LEU A 421 -15.78 -4.21 28.74
CA LEU A 421 -16.86 -5.03 28.20
C LEU A 421 -18.19 -4.69 28.88
N PHE A 422 -19.29 -4.89 28.16
CA PHE A 422 -20.64 -4.77 28.71
C PHE A 422 -21.59 -5.80 28.12
N ALA A 423 -22.63 -6.14 28.89
CA ALA A 423 -23.81 -6.86 28.42
C ALA A 423 -25.08 -6.06 28.69
N ALA A 424 -25.94 -5.96 27.67
CA ALA A 424 -27.23 -5.29 27.74
C ALA A 424 -28.35 -6.24 27.29
N GLU A 425 -29.28 -6.54 28.19
CA GLU A 425 -30.46 -7.35 27.88
C GLU A 425 -31.49 -6.48 27.17
N ILE A 426 -31.98 -6.94 26.01
CA ILE A 426 -33.06 -6.30 25.27
C ILE A 426 -34.38 -6.72 25.93
N ALA A 427 -35.21 -5.75 26.30
CA ALA A 427 -36.52 -5.99 26.89
C ALA A 427 -37.40 -6.85 25.96
N ALA A 428 -38.32 -7.63 26.53
CA ALA A 428 -39.17 -8.55 25.77
C ALA A 428 -40.02 -7.85 24.69
N ASP A 429 -40.36 -6.57 24.88
CA ASP A 429 -41.08 -5.75 23.91
C ASP A 429 -40.19 -5.21 22.78
N GLY A 430 -38.87 -5.38 22.88
CA GLY A 430 -37.85 -4.88 21.95
C GLY A 430 -37.64 -3.37 21.99
N LYS A 431 -38.29 -2.64 22.90
CA LYS A 431 -38.33 -1.16 22.91
C LYS A 431 -37.30 -0.52 23.85
N SER A 432 -36.59 -1.31 24.63
CA SER A 432 -35.51 -0.83 25.49
C SER A 432 -34.46 -1.90 25.73
N ALA A 433 -33.35 -1.53 26.34
CA ALA A 433 -32.36 -2.46 26.84
C ALA A 433 -31.80 -1.97 28.18
N LYS A 434 -31.36 -2.90 29.03
CA LYS A 434 -30.78 -2.61 30.34
C LYS A 434 -29.41 -3.26 30.48
N LEU A 435 -28.42 -2.47 30.89
CA LEU A 435 -27.11 -3.00 31.29
C LEU A 435 -27.26 -3.86 32.54
N PHE A 436 -26.67 -5.05 32.53
CA PHE A 436 -26.67 -5.94 33.70
C PHE A 436 -25.29 -6.52 34.03
N TRP A 437 -24.32 -6.44 33.11
CA TRP A 437 -22.96 -6.94 33.32
C TRP A 437 -21.95 -5.99 32.68
N GLN A 438 -20.82 -5.80 33.35
CA GLN A 438 -19.67 -5.05 32.87
C GLN A 438 -18.41 -5.70 33.45
N GLU A 439 -17.34 -5.72 32.65
CA GLU A 439 -16.06 -6.26 33.08
C GLU A 439 -14.94 -5.47 32.40
N LYS A 440 -13.89 -5.15 33.15
CA LYS A 440 -12.73 -4.46 32.59
C LYS A 440 -11.64 -5.47 32.26
N VAL A 441 -11.15 -5.43 31.03
CA VAL A 441 -9.88 -6.07 30.64
C VAL A 441 -8.76 -5.02 30.65
N GLU A 442 -7.50 -5.45 30.63
CA GLU A 442 -6.35 -4.52 30.64
C GLU A 442 -6.07 -3.94 29.26
N GLU A 443 -6.54 -4.62 28.22
CA GLU A 443 -6.18 -4.42 26.83
C GLU A 443 -7.30 -3.77 26.01
N THR A 444 -6.94 -3.17 24.88
CA THR A 444 -7.96 -2.72 23.91
C THR A 444 -8.57 -3.92 23.21
N VAL A 445 -9.90 -4.07 23.30
CA VAL A 445 -10.66 -5.14 22.65
C VAL A 445 -10.76 -4.89 21.15
N GLY A 446 -10.51 -5.92 20.35
CA GLY A 446 -10.58 -5.88 18.89
C GLY A 446 -11.77 -6.65 18.30
N SER A 447 -12.10 -7.82 18.85
CA SER A 447 -13.21 -8.66 18.36
C SER A 447 -13.88 -9.43 19.51
N LEU A 448 -15.15 -9.80 19.30
CA LEU A 448 -16.00 -10.52 20.25
C LEU A 448 -16.73 -11.65 19.50
N ILE A 449 -16.80 -12.84 20.08
CA ILE A 449 -17.66 -13.94 19.61
C ILE A 449 -18.38 -14.58 20.80
N ALA A 450 -19.56 -15.15 20.54
CA ALA A 450 -20.35 -15.89 21.52
C ALA A 450 -20.64 -17.28 20.95
N ALA A 451 -20.21 -18.32 21.66
CA ALA A 451 -20.43 -19.70 21.25
C ALA A 451 -20.32 -20.66 22.43
N ASN A 452 -21.15 -21.70 22.42
CA ASN A 452 -21.10 -22.84 23.32
C ASN A 452 -21.00 -22.45 24.80
N GLN A 453 -21.87 -21.52 25.19
CA GLN A 453 -22.05 -20.89 26.50
C GLN A 453 -20.89 -20.02 26.98
N ARG A 454 -20.03 -19.54 26.05
CA ARG A 454 -18.84 -18.74 26.35
C ARG A 454 -18.82 -17.43 25.57
N LEU A 455 -18.31 -16.37 26.21
CA LEU A 455 -17.92 -15.13 25.53
C LEU A 455 -16.41 -15.13 25.35
N ILE A 456 -15.96 -15.02 24.10
CA ILE A 456 -14.53 -14.99 23.76
C ILE A 456 -14.18 -13.59 23.25
N VAL A 457 -13.10 -13.03 23.79
CA VAL A 457 -12.68 -11.65 23.56
C VAL A 457 -11.26 -11.66 23.02
N SER A 458 -11.08 -11.12 21.82
CA SER A 458 -9.78 -10.96 21.18
C SER A 458 -9.32 -9.52 21.28
N CYS A 459 -8.11 -9.29 21.77
CA CYS A 459 -7.53 -7.97 22.04
C CYS A 459 -6.45 -7.60 21.02
N LEU A 460 -6.25 -6.29 20.80
CA LEU A 460 -5.32 -5.75 19.80
C LEU A 460 -3.85 -6.09 20.09
N ASN A 461 -3.51 -6.41 21.33
CA ASN A 461 -2.15 -6.82 21.72
C ASN A 461 -1.90 -8.33 21.53
N GLY A 462 -2.90 -9.11 21.13
CA GLY A 462 -2.80 -10.56 20.95
C GLY A 462 -3.46 -11.40 22.06
N ASN A 463 -3.94 -10.80 23.15
CA ASN A 463 -4.58 -11.57 24.21
C ASN A 463 -5.98 -12.07 23.79
N LEU A 464 -6.25 -13.34 24.09
CA LEU A 464 -7.53 -14.00 23.91
C LEU A 464 -8.08 -14.38 25.28
N HIS A 465 -9.21 -13.81 25.66
CA HIS A 465 -9.89 -14.09 26.94
C HIS A 465 -11.14 -14.92 26.71
N CYS A 466 -11.43 -15.83 27.63
CA CYS A 466 -12.66 -16.62 27.62
C CYS A 466 -13.42 -16.47 28.93
N PHE A 467 -14.69 -16.14 28.82
CA PHE A 467 -15.62 -15.95 29.93
C PHE A 467 -16.69 -17.05 29.97
N GLN A 468 -16.97 -17.60 31.15
CA GLN A 468 -17.95 -18.67 31.39
C GLN A 468 -18.46 -18.69 32.86
N THR A 469 -19.45 -19.52 33.19
CA THR A 469 -20.13 -19.56 34.51
C THR A 469 -19.50 -20.43 35.60
N LYS A 470 -18.47 -21.23 35.28
CA LYS A 470 -17.76 -22.06 36.27
C LYS A 470 -16.24 -21.96 36.11
N PRO A 471 -15.58 -20.88 36.56
CA PRO A 471 -14.13 -20.87 36.60
C PRO A 471 -13.64 -21.79 37.71
N GLN A 472 -12.76 -22.74 37.40
CA GLN A 472 -11.62 -22.97 38.29
C GLN A 472 -10.74 -21.70 38.30
N GLN A 473 -9.80 -21.58 39.24
CA GLN A 473 -8.83 -20.47 39.31
C GLN A 473 -8.38 -20.02 37.90
N HIS A 474 -8.42 -18.70 37.63
CA HIS A 474 -8.08 -18.13 36.33
C HIS A 474 -6.76 -18.71 35.79
N LYS A 475 -6.83 -19.41 34.65
CA LYS A 475 -5.64 -20.00 34.01
C LYS A 475 -5.08 -19.02 32.99
N TYR A 476 -3.89 -18.49 33.25
CA TYR A 476 -3.18 -17.64 32.30
C TYR A 476 -2.16 -18.48 31.51
N HIS A 477 -2.35 -18.57 30.19
CA HIS A 477 -1.42 -19.20 29.28
C HIS A 477 -0.46 -18.15 28.72
N GLN A 478 0.69 -18.02 29.37
CA GLN A 478 1.78 -17.22 28.83
C GLN A 478 2.31 -17.84 27.54
N ARG A 479 2.77 -16.99 26.63
CA ARG A 479 3.52 -17.46 25.49
C ARG A 479 4.84 -18.06 26.00
N ALA A 480 5.20 -19.25 25.50
CA ALA A 480 6.49 -19.83 25.81
C ALA A 480 7.59 -18.85 25.38
N HIS A 481 8.46 -18.49 26.33
CA HIS A 481 9.71 -17.80 26.06
C HIS A 481 10.86 -18.70 26.49
N VAL A 482 11.56 -19.27 25.51
CA VAL A 482 12.71 -20.14 25.77
C VAL A 482 13.93 -19.45 25.17
N PRO A 483 14.76 -18.76 25.98
CA PRO A 483 15.98 -18.13 25.47
C PRO A 483 16.85 -19.16 24.74
N LEU A 484 17.40 -18.76 23.59
CA LEU A 484 18.37 -19.59 22.89
C LEU A 484 19.72 -19.48 23.61
N PRO A 485 20.50 -20.57 23.70
CA PRO A 485 21.87 -20.49 24.19
C PRO A 485 22.69 -19.55 23.30
N ALA A 486 23.68 -18.91 23.90
CA ALA A 486 24.68 -18.17 23.15
C ALA A 486 25.40 -19.13 22.19
N PRO A 487 25.67 -18.74 20.94
CA PRO A 487 26.44 -19.56 20.01
C PRO A 487 27.85 -19.79 20.57
N THR A 488 28.45 -20.94 20.24
CA THR A 488 29.85 -21.21 20.58
C THR A 488 30.77 -20.23 19.83
N ALA A 489 32.05 -20.16 20.23
CA ALA A 489 33.04 -19.36 19.52
C ALA A 489 33.19 -19.80 18.05
N GLU A 490 33.14 -21.11 17.79
CA GLU A 490 33.20 -21.70 16.46
C GLU A 490 31.97 -21.33 15.63
N GLU A 491 30.76 -21.44 16.19
CA GLU A 491 29.51 -21.04 15.52
C GLU A 491 29.48 -19.55 15.21
N THR A 492 29.96 -18.73 16.15
CA THR A 492 30.09 -17.28 15.99
C THR A 492 31.06 -16.96 14.86
N GLN A 493 32.22 -17.62 14.82
CA GLN A 493 33.21 -17.43 13.78
C GLN A 493 32.71 -17.89 12.41
N ALA A 494 32.00 -19.01 12.33
CA ALA A 494 31.41 -19.51 11.09
C ALA A 494 30.33 -18.56 10.55
N ALA A 495 29.40 -18.13 11.40
CA ALA A 495 28.38 -17.15 11.03
C ALA A 495 29.01 -15.81 10.61
N PHE A 496 30.02 -15.34 11.35
CA PHE A 496 30.75 -14.13 11.00
C PHE A 496 31.46 -14.30 9.65
N ALA A 497 32.07 -15.44 9.35
CA ALA A 497 32.75 -15.67 8.07
C ALA A 497 31.80 -15.53 6.86
N TYR A 498 30.53 -15.93 6.97
CA TYR A 498 29.54 -15.70 5.92
C TYR A 498 29.10 -14.24 5.83
N LEU A 499 28.94 -13.54 6.96
CA LEU A 499 28.55 -12.13 6.98
C LEU A 499 29.70 -11.18 6.63
N ASP A 500 30.95 -11.60 6.84
CA ASP A 500 32.18 -10.90 6.49
C ASP A 500 32.64 -11.25 5.07
N ALA A 501 32.08 -12.28 4.43
CA ALA A 501 32.33 -12.55 3.01
C ALA A 501 31.96 -11.36 2.09
N SER A 502 31.16 -10.41 2.60
CA SER A 502 30.87 -9.12 1.96
C SER A 502 31.96 -8.07 2.11
N SER A 503 32.93 -8.25 3.01
CA SER A 503 33.97 -7.27 3.27
C SER A 503 35.09 -7.33 2.22
N ILE A 504 35.63 -6.15 1.89
CA ILE A 504 36.74 -6.01 0.95
C ILE A 504 38.09 -6.23 1.67
N LYS A 505 38.12 -6.15 3.02
CA LYS A 505 39.30 -6.42 3.86
C LYS A 505 38.88 -7.18 5.12
N ALA A 506 39.51 -8.33 5.36
CA ALA A 506 39.29 -9.13 6.55
C ALA A 506 39.50 -8.29 7.83
N GLY A 507 38.50 -8.28 8.71
CA GLY A 507 38.60 -7.63 10.03
C GLY A 507 38.35 -6.10 10.08
N GLN A 508 37.76 -5.47 9.05
CA GLN A 508 37.25 -4.09 9.15
C GLN A 508 35.72 -4.00 9.12
N ALA A 509 35.18 -2.91 9.69
CA ALA A 509 33.82 -2.71 10.17
C ALA A 509 32.69 -2.57 9.11
N ASP A 510 32.80 -3.26 7.96
CA ASP A 510 31.85 -3.22 6.83
C ASP A 510 31.12 -4.57 6.55
N SER A 511 31.05 -5.45 7.54
CA SER A 511 30.23 -6.68 7.47
C SER A 511 28.74 -6.37 7.30
N VAL A 512 27.95 -7.31 6.75
CA VAL A 512 26.48 -7.15 6.68
C VAL A 512 25.92 -7.07 8.10
N LYS A 513 25.55 -5.85 8.53
CA LYS A 513 24.97 -5.59 9.86
C LYS A 513 23.45 -5.63 9.89
N ALA A 514 22.81 -5.40 8.73
CA ALA A 514 21.36 -5.39 8.55
C ALA A 514 21.01 -5.70 7.09
N GLY A 515 19.78 -6.15 6.82
CA GLY A 515 19.35 -6.51 5.47
C GLY A 515 18.78 -7.92 5.39
N TYR A 516 18.81 -8.52 4.21
CA TYR A 516 18.25 -9.86 3.95
C TYR A 516 19.35 -10.90 3.76
N VAL A 517 19.29 -11.97 4.54
CA VAL A 517 20.12 -13.16 4.37
C VAL A 517 19.23 -14.31 3.92
N VAL A 518 19.60 -14.98 2.85
CA VAL A 518 18.90 -16.15 2.32
C VAL A 518 19.77 -17.38 2.58
N LEU A 519 19.21 -18.40 3.22
CA LEU A 519 19.80 -19.73 3.38
C LEU A 519 19.04 -20.72 2.51
N LEU A 520 19.76 -21.47 1.68
CA LEU A 520 19.21 -22.49 0.79
C LEU A 520 19.75 -23.85 1.20
N GLY A 521 18.89 -24.70 1.76
CA GLY A 521 19.29 -25.91 2.45
C GLY A 521 20.02 -25.62 3.77
N LEU A 522 19.97 -26.56 4.71
CA LEU A 522 20.70 -26.48 5.96
C LEU A 522 21.56 -27.71 6.21
N GLU A 523 22.86 -27.49 6.40
CA GLU A 523 23.77 -28.52 6.92
C GLU A 523 23.73 -28.57 8.46
N SER A 524 23.38 -27.45 9.12
CA SER A 524 23.29 -27.35 10.57
C SER A 524 22.19 -26.39 11.02
N GLU A 525 21.41 -26.80 12.03
CA GLU A 525 20.39 -25.95 12.68
C GLU A 525 20.98 -24.86 13.61
N SER A 526 22.31 -24.86 13.85
CA SER A 526 22.96 -23.86 14.69
C SER A 526 23.34 -22.58 13.95
N LEU A 527 23.67 -22.67 12.65
CA LEU A 527 24.06 -21.51 11.84
C LEU A 527 22.98 -20.41 11.79
N PRO A 528 21.68 -20.72 11.53
CA PRO A 528 20.61 -19.71 11.59
C PRO A 528 20.54 -18.96 12.92
N ASN A 529 20.80 -19.66 14.03
CA ASN A 529 20.79 -19.07 15.36
C ASN A 529 21.97 -18.11 15.55
N ALA A 530 23.18 -18.54 15.19
CA ALA A 530 24.38 -17.73 15.29
C ALA A 530 24.25 -16.43 14.47
N ILE A 531 23.78 -16.51 13.22
CA ILE A 531 23.56 -15.34 12.35
C ILE A 531 22.61 -14.32 13.00
N LEU A 532 21.46 -14.77 13.53
CA LEU A 532 20.46 -13.89 14.13
C LEU A 532 20.91 -13.24 15.46
N GLN A 533 21.87 -13.85 16.17
CA GLN A 533 22.43 -13.33 17.43
C GLN A 533 23.57 -12.33 17.22
N ILE A 534 24.31 -12.39 16.10
CA ILE A 534 25.45 -11.50 15.84
C ILE A 534 25.14 -10.32 14.91
N ALA A 535 24.00 -10.35 14.19
CA ALA A 535 23.60 -9.29 13.26
C ALA A 535 22.10 -9.01 13.29
N GLU A 536 21.69 -7.79 12.93
CA GLU A 536 20.29 -7.34 12.86
C GLU A 536 19.67 -7.62 11.48
N VAL A 537 19.83 -8.85 10.99
CA VAL A 537 19.34 -9.28 9.67
C VAL A 537 17.93 -9.88 9.71
N ARG A 538 17.29 -9.90 8.55
CA ARG A 538 16.13 -10.73 8.20
C ARG A 538 16.59 -12.00 7.51
N LEU A 539 16.32 -13.14 8.12
CA LEU A 539 16.73 -14.44 7.62
C LEU A 539 15.59 -15.15 6.90
N ILE A 540 15.80 -15.56 5.66
CA ILE A 540 14.87 -16.40 4.88
C ILE A 540 15.54 -17.75 4.68
N ILE A 541 14.92 -18.82 5.16
CA ILE A 541 15.44 -20.18 5.06
C ILE A 541 14.52 -20.97 4.14
N ILE A 542 15.08 -21.56 3.08
CA ILE A 542 14.37 -22.51 2.22
C ILE A 542 14.90 -23.91 2.56
N GLU A 543 14.02 -24.79 3.01
CA GLU A 543 14.34 -26.12 3.52
C GLU A 543 13.23 -27.10 3.11
N ASP A 544 13.57 -28.31 2.69
CA ASP A 544 12.59 -29.30 2.23
C ASP A 544 12.21 -30.33 3.31
N ASP A 545 13.10 -30.61 4.26
CA ASP A 545 12.81 -31.50 5.38
C ASP A 545 11.76 -30.88 6.32
N ALA A 546 10.56 -31.46 6.29
CA ALA A 546 9.41 -31.02 7.09
C ALA A 546 9.70 -31.04 8.61
N ALA A 547 10.49 -31.99 9.09
CA ALA A 547 10.82 -32.13 10.50
C ALA A 547 11.82 -31.04 10.93
N VAL A 548 12.82 -30.74 10.11
CA VAL A 548 13.74 -29.61 10.33
C VAL A 548 12.95 -28.29 10.35
N VAL A 549 12.11 -28.06 9.34
CA VAL A 549 11.26 -26.85 9.26
C VAL A 549 10.42 -26.67 10.52
N SER A 550 9.72 -27.72 10.97
CA SER A 550 8.87 -27.67 12.16
C SER A 550 9.68 -27.34 13.42
N ARG A 551 10.86 -27.96 13.61
CA ARG A 551 11.74 -27.66 14.75
C ARG A 551 12.21 -26.22 14.75
N LEU A 552 12.66 -25.69 13.61
CA LEU A 552 13.13 -24.30 13.49
C LEU A 552 11.99 -23.29 13.70
N ARG A 553 10.82 -23.54 13.11
CA ARG A 553 9.63 -22.70 13.31
C ARG A 553 9.21 -22.65 14.77
N LYS A 554 9.24 -23.80 15.47
CA LYS A 554 8.98 -23.83 16.92
C LYS A 554 10.06 -23.04 17.67
N LYS A 555 11.33 -23.34 17.44
CA LYS A 555 12.49 -22.68 18.07
C LYS A 555 12.42 -21.16 17.98
N PHE A 556 12.21 -20.62 16.78
CA PHE A 556 12.17 -19.16 16.57
C PHE A 556 10.87 -18.50 17.03
N ARG A 557 9.77 -19.26 17.16
CA ARG A 557 8.53 -18.77 17.75
C ARG A 557 8.65 -18.63 19.26
N ASP A 558 9.35 -19.56 19.91
CA ASP A 558 9.62 -19.55 21.37
C ASP A 558 10.53 -18.37 21.77
N VAL A 559 11.26 -17.73 20.85
CA VAL A 559 11.98 -16.45 21.08
C VAL A 559 11.38 -15.23 20.39
N ASN A 560 10.18 -15.35 19.83
CA ASN A 560 9.48 -14.25 19.13
C ASN A 560 10.22 -13.65 17.92
N TRP A 561 11.08 -14.44 17.27
CA TRP A 561 11.79 -14.03 16.06
C TRP A 561 11.03 -14.41 14.78
N TYR A 562 10.26 -15.49 14.80
CA TYR A 562 9.55 -15.96 13.60
C TYR A 562 8.51 -14.93 13.11
N GLY A 563 8.52 -14.65 11.81
CA GLY A 563 7.68 -13.63 11.15
C GLY A 563 8.19 -12.19 11.26
N ASN A 564 9.01 -11.88 12.27
CA ASN A 564 9.63 -10.57 12.48
C ASN A 564 11.04 -10.48 11.89
N ARG A 565 11.86 -11.48 12.19
CA ARG A 565 13.29 -11.56 11.85
C ARG A 565 13.64 -12.80 11.03
N VAL A 566 12.83 -13.86 11.11
CA VAL A 566 13.10 -15.10 10.36
C VAL A 566 11.84 -15.68 9.75
N GLN A 567 11.97 -16.17 8.52
CA GLN A 567 10.96 -16.96 7.83
C GLN A 567 11.61 -18.28 7.39
N VAL A 568 10.95 -19.40 7.70
CA VAL A 568 11.37 -20.74 7.27
C VAL A 568 10.30 -21.25 6.33
N ILE A 569 10.64 -21.46 5.07
CA ILE A 569 9.72 -21.86 4.00
C ILE A 569 10.01 -23.31 3.68
N GLN A 570 8.98 -24.15 3.81
CA GLN A 570 9.07 -25.53 3.37
C GLN A 570 8.97 -25.57 1.83
N ALA A 571 10.09 -25.79 1.17
CA ALA A 571 10.18 -25.96 -0.28
C ALA A 571 11.54 -26.55 -0.67
N ASN A 572 11.60 -27.20 -1.83
CA ASN A 572 12.87 -27.68 -2.39
C ASN A 572 13.78 -26.47 -2.72
N PRO A 573 14.98 -26.36 -2.11
CA PRO A 573 15.86 -25.21 -2.30
C PRO A 573 16.24 -24.99 -3.76
N ASP A 574 16.49 -26.06 -4.53
CA ASP A 574 16.96 -26.02 -5.92
C ASP A 574 15.95 -25.45 -6.91
N THR A 575 14.67 -25.67 -6.65
CA THR A 575 13.57 -25.32 -7.57
C THR A 575 12.77 -24.11 -7.09
N PHE A 576 12.95 -23.68 -5.83
CA PHE A 576 12.26 -22.53 -5.29
C PHE A 576 12.77 -21.23 -5.93
N GLN A 577 11.87 -20.53 -6.61
CA GLN A 577 12.17 -19.26 -7.28
C GLN A 577 12.04 -18.09 -6.31
N LEU A 578 13.18 -17.47 -6.00
CA LEU A 578 13.27 -16.27 -5.18
C LEU A 578 13.13 -14.99 -6.04
N PRO A 579 12.69 -13.87 -5.44
CA PRO A 579 12.70 -12.58 -6.12
C PRO A 579 14.13 -12.17 -6.49
N HIS A 580 14.27 -11.45 -7.60
CA HIS A 580 15.54 -10.85 -7.96
C HIS A 580 15.96 -9.80 -6.92
N TYR A 581 17.25 -9.55 -6.78
CA TYR A 581 17.82 -8.44 -6.00
C TYR A 581 17.38 -8.37 -4.53
N LEU A 582 17.00 -9.50 -3.95
CA LEU A 582 16.46 -9.60 -2.59
C LEU A 582 17.55 -9.51 -1.52
N ALA A 583 18.67 -10.21 -1.72
CA ALA A 583 19.53 -10.60 -0.60
C ALA A 583 20.86 -9.85 -0.58
N ASP A 584 21.23 -9.37 0.61
CA ASP A 584 22.58 -8.91 0.93
C ASP A 584 23.56 -10.09 0.95
N VAL A 585 23.11 -11.25 1.47
CA VAL A 585 23.88 -12.49 1.45
C VAL A 585 22.98 -13.66 1.07
N VAL A 586 23.38 -14.42 0.04
CA VAL A 586 22.83 -15.74 -0.28
C VAL A 586 23.86 -16.78 0.17
N ILE A 587 23.44 -17.74 0.99
CA ILE A 587 24.26 -18.86 1.42
C ILE A 587 23.58 -20.12 0.88
N ASP A 588 24.21 -20.76 -0.09
CA ASP A 588 23.70 -21.97 -0.73
C ASP A 588 24.46 -23.19 -0.22
N GLN A 589 23.85 -23.89 0.75
CA GLN A 589 24.31 -25.17 1.29
C GLN A 589 23.60 -26.36 0.63
N SER A 590 22.74 -26.11 -0.37
CA SER A 590 22.05 -27.18 -1.07
C SER A 590 23.03 -27.95 -1.96
N PRO A 591 22.88 -29.29 -2.07
CA PRO A 591 23.79 -30.11 -2.86
C PRO A 591 23.64 -29.90 -4.38
N ALA A 592 22.68 -29.09 -4.84
CA ALA A 592 22.06 -29.26 -6.15
C ALA A 592 22.04 -28.04 -7.09
N ALA A 593 23.06 -27.18 -7.00
CA ALA A 593 23.49 -26.28 -8.08
C ALA A 593 24.06 -27.03 -9.32
N LYS A 594 23.43 -28.15 -9.74
CA LYS A 594 23.91 -29.10 -10.77
C LYS A 594 23.72 -28.60 -12.20
N ASN A 595 23.12 -27.43 -12.41
CA ASN A 595 22.97 -26.85 -13.74
C ASN A 595 23.14 -25.32 -13.72
N ALA A 596 23.50 -24.76 -14.88
CA ALA A 596 23.84 -23.35 -15.00
C ALA A 596 22.64 -22.42 -14.75
N ILE A 597 21.40 -22.89 -14.96
CA ILE A 597 20.20 -22.10 -14.70
C ILE A 597 20.03 -21.88 -13.20
N ALA A 598 20.12 -22.95 -12.40
CA ALA A 598 20.01 -22.85 -10.94
C ALA A 598 21.05 -21.89 -10.34
N VAL A 599 22.31 -21.99 -10.79
CA VAL A 599 23.38 -21.06 -10.36
C VAL A 599 23.04 -19.61 -10.75
N LYS A 600 22.59 -19.36 -11.99
CA LYS A 600 22.19 -18.01 -12.43
C LYS A 600 21.02 -17.46 -11.63
N GLU A 601 20.04 -18.29 -11.29
CA GLU A 601 18.94 -17.89 -10.43
C GLU A 601 19.46 -17.43 -9.05
N ARG A 602 20.46 -18.10 -8.46
CA ARG A 602 21.09 -17.62 -7.21
C ARG A 602 21.71 -16.24 -7.38
N LEU A 603 22.43 -16.03 -8.47
CA LEU A 603 23.08 -14.74 -8.76
C LEU A 603 22.06 -13.63 -9.06
N ASN A 604 20.86 -13.97 -9.54
CA ASN A 604 19.76 -13.02 -9.73
C ASN A 604 19.17 -12.56 -8.39
N VAL A 605 19.20 -13.39 -7.33
CA VAL A 605 18.76 -13.01 -5.97
C VAL A 605 19.72 -11.99 -5.33
N VAL A 606 21.01 -12.03 -5.69
CA VAL A 606 22.04 -11.15 -5.12
C VAL A 606 21.76 -9.70 -5.47
N ARG A 607 21.62 -8.87 -4.44
CA ARG A 607 21.32 -7.44 -4.63
C ARG A 607 22.50 -6.66 -5.24
N PRO A 608 22.25 -5.64 -6.06
CA PRO A 608 23.26 -4.67 -6.51
C PRO A 608 23.89 -3.88 -5.36
N TYR A 609 25.03 -3.24 -5.62
CA TYR A 609 25.77 -2.44 -4.64
C TYR A 609 26.20 -3.22 -3.38
N GLY A 610 26.86 -4.36 -3.57
CA GLY A 610 27.61 -5.06 -2.53
C GLY A 610 27.05 -6.40 -2.07
N GLY A 611 25.94 -6.89 -2.65
CA GLY A 611 25.38 -8.19 -2.32
C GLY A 611 26.34 -9.35 -2.65
N VAL A 612 26.21 -10.45 -1.90
CA VAL A 612 27.10 -11.62 -2.00
C VAL A 612 26.33 -12.92 -2.17
N ALA A 613 26.84 -13.82 -3.01
CA ALA A 613 26.50 -15.23 -3.00
C ALA A 613 27.69 -16.08 -2.52
N CYS A 614 27.43 -16.95 -1.56
CA CYS A 614 28.32 -17.98 -1.07
C CYS A 614 27.79 -19.34 -1.52
N LEU A 615 28.41 -19.93 -2.53
CA LEU A 615 27.97 -21.19 -3.13
C LEU A 615 28.90 -22.34 -2.70
N MET A 616 28.36 -23.38 -2.06
CA MET A 616 29.15 -24.57 -1.72
C MET A 616 29.53 -25.36 -2.98
N VAL A 617 30.78 -25.81 -3.04
CA VAL A 617 31.36 -26.54 -4.19
C VAL A 617 31.68 -27.97 -3.79
N ASN A 618 31.13 -28.91 -4.55
CA ASN A 618 31.40 -30.35 -4.44
C ASN A 618 31.77 -30.94 -5.81
N GLU A 619 32.05 -32.25 -5.89
CA GLU A 619 32.42 -32.90 -7.16
C GLU A 619 31.34 -32.77 -8.24
N GLU A 620 30.06 -32.78 -7.86
CA GLU A 620 28.94 -32.79 -8.80
C GLU A 620 28.65 -31.41 -9.42
N ASN A 621 28.86 -30.32 -8.68
CA ASN A 621 28.49 -28.96 -9.13
C ASN A 621 29.68 -28.11 -9.59
N ARG A 622 30.92 -28.52 -9.31
CA ARG A 622 32.14 -27.73 -9.59
C ARG A 622 32.26 -27.29 -11.04
N ALA A 623 32.08 -28.20 -12.00
CA ALA A 623 32.21 -27.89 -13.41
C ALA A 623 31.21 -26.82 -13.88
N VAL A 624 29.97 -26.92 -13.40
CA VAL A 624 28.88 -25.99 -13.75
C VAL A 624 29.10 -24.62 -13.12
N ILE A 625 29.50 -24.56 -11.85
CA ILE A 625 29.81 -23.29 -11.17
C ILE A 625 30.96 -22.58 -11.89
N GLN A 626 32.03 -23.29 -12.24
CA GLN A 626 33.16 -22.72 -12.98
C GLN A 626 32.75 -22.23 -14.38
N GLN A 627 31.87 -22.97 -15.08
CA GLN A 627 31.32 -22.53 -16.36
C GLN A 627 30.56 -21.21 -16.23
N VAL A 628 29.73 -21.05 -15.18
CA VAL A 628 28.99 -19.80 -14.95
C VAL A 628 29.94 -18.66 -14.60
N ILE A 629 30.91 -18.89 -13.72
CA ILE A 629 31.93 -17.89 -13.33
C ILE A 629 32.70 -17.39 -14.55
N ALA A 630 33.12 -18.29 -15.45
CA ALA A 630 33.85 -17.94 -16.65
C ALA A 630 33.06 -17.02 -17.60
N GLY A 631 31.72 -17.00 -17.49
CA GLY A 631 30.84 -16.11 -18.25
C GLY A 631 30.44 -14.82 -17.52
N LEU A 632 30.91 -14.59 -16.30
CA LEU A 632 30.62 -13.35 -15.56
C LEU A 632 31.51 -12.20 -16.02
N ASP A 633 30.92 -11.01 -16.05
CA ASP A 633 31.69 -9.78 -16.25
C ASP A 633 32.42 -9.41 -14.95
N THR A 634 33.75 -9.54 -14.98
CA THR A 634 34.63 -9.26 -13.84
C THR A 634 34.69 -7.77 -13.47
N GLN A 635 34.12 -6.87 -14.28
CA GLN A 635 33.95 -5.46 -13.88
C GLN A 635 32.87 -5.29 -12.81
N HIS A 636 31.84 -6.14 -12.86
CA HIS A 636 30.65 -6.06 -12.01
C HIS A 636 30.61 -7.13 -10.91
N TRP A 637 31.48 -8.14 -11.02
CA TRP A 637 31.59 -9.25 -10.09
C TRP A 637 33.01 -9.44 -9.58
N ASP A 638 33.17 -9.41 -8.25
CA ASP A 638 34.38 -9.89 -7.56
C ASP A 638 34.17 -11.36 -7.17
N VAL A 639 35.13 -12.23 -7.52
CA VAL A 639 35.02 -13.69 -7.34
C VAL A 639 36.21 -14.20 -6.53
N LYS A 640 35.92 -14.82 -5.39
CA LYS A 640 36.92 -15.46 -4.53
C LYS A 640 36.63 -16.96 -4.44
N GLN A 641 37.59 -17.77 -4.87
CA GLN A 641 37.49 -19.23 -4.81
C GLN A 641 38.19 -19.77 -3.57
N GLN A 642 37.53 -20.70 -2.88
CA GLN A 642 38.08 -21.49 -1.78
C GLN A 642 37.92 -22.98 -2.11
N GLN A 643 38.48 -23.88 -1.29
CA GLN A 643 38.51 -25.31 -1.59
C GLN A 643 37.10 -25.93 -1.69
N ASP A 644 36.20 -25.50 -0.80
CA ASP A 644 34.86 -26.01 -0.55
C ASP A 644 33.72 -25.05 -0.93
N LYS A 645 34.04 -23.80 -1.33
CA LYS A 645 33.05 -22.80 -1.71
C LYS A 645 33.58 -21.73 -2.65
N VAL A 646 32.67 -21.04 -3.33
CA VAL A 646 32.95 -19.81 -4.10
C VAL A 646 32.13 -18.66 -3.53
N ILE A 647 32.77 -17.51 -3.36
CA ILE A 647 32.16 -16.25 -2.94
C ILE A 647 32.13 -15.32 -4.14
N LEU A 648 30.93 -14.87 -4.52
CA LEU A 648 30.71 -13.93 -5.62
C LEU A 648 30.04 -12.67 -5.09
N LYS A 649 30.69 -11.51 -5.25
CA LYS A 649 30.18 -10.22 -4.81
C LYS A 649 29.83 -9.35 -6.01
N ARG A 650 28.61 -8.81 -6.03
CA ARG A 650 28.17 -7.82 -7.01
C ARG A 650 28.53 -6.43 -6.51
N VAL A 651 29.49 -5.74 -7.13
CA VAL A 651 30.16 -4.58 -6.52
C VAL A 651 29.51 -3.23 -6.81
N ASP A 652 28.75 -3.11 -7.90
CA ASP A 652 28.27 -1.84 -8.41
C ASP A 652 26.83 -1.91 -8.95
N ALA A 653 26.47 -0.92 -9.78
CA ALA A 653 25.17 -0.80 -10.41
C ALA A 653 24.91 -1.90 -11.43
N LEU A 654 23.64 -2.11 -11.78
CA LEU A 654 23.31 -3.06 -12.84
C LEU A 654 23.79 -2.53 -14.20
N PRO A 655 24.43 -3.37 -15.05
CA PRO A 655 24.82 -2.93 -16.38
C PRO A 655 23.63 -2.39 -17.17
N GLY A 656 23.71 -1.12 -17.59
CA GLY A 656 22.64 -0.43 -18.31
C GLY A 656 21.60 0.27 -17.43
N SER A 657 21.71 0.23 -16.10
CA SER A 657 20.92 1.12 -15.24
C SER A 657 21.48 2.54 -15.19
N ALA A 658 20.69 3.49 -14.70
CA ALA A 658 21.14 4.87 -14.47
C ALA A 658 20.48 5.47 -13.23
N ASP A 659 21.16 6.44 -12.62
CA ASP A 659 20.63 7.18 -11.48
C ASP A 659 19.60 8.25 -11.88
N TRP A 660 18.72 8.58 -10.95
CA TRP A 660 17.83 9.74 -10.95
C TRP A 660 18.19 10.63 -9.76
N THR A 661 19.15 11.51 -9.99
CA THR A 661 19.90 12.22 -8.93
C THR A 661 19.25 13.51 -8.45
N HIS A 662 18.31 14.06 -9.24
CA HIS A 662 17.66 15.34 -8.95
C HIS A 662 16.15 15.26 -9.15
N GLU A 663 15.43 16.27 -8.68
CA GLU A 663 13.99 16.46 -8.94
C GLU A 663 13.59 16.42 -10.43
N CYS A 664 14.54 16.59 -11.33
CA CYS A 664 14.35 16.67 -12.78
C CYS A 664 15.15 15.60 -13.53
N SER A 665 15.41 14.46 -12.87
CA SER A 665 16.36 13.38 -13.21
C SER A 665 17.83 13.76 -13.01
N ASP A 666 18.26 14.89 -13.56
CA ASP A 666 19.65 15.34 -13.54
C ASP A 666 19.78 16.86 -13.41
N GLY A 667 21.01 17.35 -13.28
CA GLY A 667 21.33 18.79 -13.22
C GLY A 667 21.00 19.56 -14.51
N ALA A 668 20.88 18.83 -15.63
CA ALA A 668 20.50 19.36 -16.95
C ALA A 668 18.98 19.50 -17.12
N ARG A 669 18.18 18.97 -16.18
CA ARG A 669 16.71 18.93 -16.21
C ARG A 669 16.18 18.19 -17.43
N SER A 670 16.73 17.01 -17.73
CA SER A 670 16.25 16.22 -18.87
C SER A 670 14.85 15.61 -18.66
N TYR A 671 14.40 15.45 -17.40
CA TYR A 671 13.16 14.72 -17.03
C TYR A 671 13.06 13.33 -17.63
N TYR A 672 14.22 12.79 -17.98
CA TYR A 672 14.38 11.57 -18.74
C TYR A 672 15.45 10.73 -18.05
N SER A 673 15.16 9.46 -17.89
CA SER A 673 16.09 8.49 -17.33
C SER A 673 16.89 7.84 -18.45
N ARG A 674 18.20 7.75 -18.25
CA ARG A 674 19.11 7.00 -19.13
C ARG A 674 19.10 5.49 -18.84
N ASP A 675 18.28 5.04 -17.90
CA ASP A 675 18.13 3.64 -17.54
C ASP A 675 17.52 2.84 -18.70
N LYS A 676 18.17 1.74 -19.08
CA LYS A 676 17.77 0.87 -20.19
C LYS A 676 17.04 -0.39 -19.75
N LEU A 677 17.06 -0.71 -18.44
CA LEU A 677 16.56 -1.96 -17.88
C LEU A 677 15.07 -1.86 -17.53
N VAL A 678 14.57 -0.66 -17.19
CA VAL A 678 13.14 -0.45 -16.96
C VAL A 678 12.40 -0.51 -18.29
N LYS A 679 11.70 -1.63 -18.55
CA LYS A 679 10.90 -1.85 -19.76
C LYS A 679 9.74 -2.82 -19.50
N ALA A 680 8.71 -2.74 -20.34
CA ALA A 680 7.56 -3.63 -20.24
C ALA A 680 7.89 -5.06 -20.72
N PRO A 681 7.17 -6.10 -20.25
CA PRO A 681 6.22 -6.07 -19.14
C PRO A 681 6.91 -5.85 -17.79
N LEU A 682 6.21 -5.21 -16.85
CA LEU A 682 6.70 -4.91 -15.50
C LEU A 682 6.00 -5.81 -14.46
N GLY A 683 6.78 -6.39 -13.54
CA GLY A 683 6.28 -7.15 -12.39
C GLY A 683 6.69 -6.53 -11.05
N ILE A 684 5.90 -6.75 -10.00
CA ILE A 684 6.17 -6.22 -8.65
C ILE A 684 7.39 -6.92 -8.07
N LEU A 685 8.37 -6.12 -7.64
CA LEU A 685 9.54 -6.59 -6.88
C LEU A 685 9.25 -6.62 -5.39
N TRP A 686 8.72 -5.51 -4.87
CA TRP A 686 8.28 -5.37 -3.49
C TRP A 686 7.15 -4.35 -3.35
N TYR A 687 6.39 -4.44 -2.26
CA TYR A 687 5.46 -3.41 -1.83
C TYR A 687 5.36 -3.31 -0.31
N GLY A 688 4.95 -2.15 0.19
CA GLY A 688 4.68 -1.90 1.60
C GLY A 688 4.93 -0.45 2.00
N ASP A 689 4.46 -0.06 3.17
CA ASP A 689 4.60 1.31 3.71
C ASP A 689 4.65 1.35 5.25
N GLY A 690 5.01 0.24 5.90
CA GLY A 690 5.12 0.13 7.34
C GLY A 690 6.29 0.90 7.97
N PRO A 691 6.38 0.95 9.32
CA PRO A 691 7.38 1.77 10.04
C PRO A 691 8.86 1.48 9.74
N GLY A 692 9.19 0.31 9.17
CA GLY A 692 10.55 -0.09 8.82
C GLY A 692 10.76 -0.35 7.33
N HIS A 693 9.76 -0.11 6.47
CA HIS A 693 9.85 -0.36 5.04
C HIS A 693 8.82 0.46 4.25
N GLY A 694 9.21 0.93 3.07
CA GLY A 694 8.39 1.76 2.21
C GLY A 694 8.27 3.20 2.72
N PHE A 695 7.72 4.06 1.87
CA PHE A 695 7.54 5.48 2.17
C PHE A 695 6.08 5.86 2.01
N HIS A 696 5.55 6.69 2.89
CA HIS A 696 4.26 7.30 2.64
C HIS A 696 4.26 8.73 3.11
N LYS A 697 3.52 9.58 2.40
CA LYS A 697 3.22 10.92 2.87
C LYS A 697 1.84 11.36 2.45
N PHE A 698 1.30 12.30 3.21
CA PHE A 698 0.03 12.92 2.87
C PHE A 698 0.13 13.65 1.53
N LYS A 699 -0.94 13.60 0.73
CA LYS A 699 -0.99 14.25 -0.58
C LYS A 699 -0.57 15.73 -0.49
N ASP A 700 0.34 16.13 -1.37
CA ASP A 700 0.78 17.52 -1.54
C ASP A 700 0.31 18.02 -2.92
N TYR A 701 -0.57 19.04 -2.97
CA TYR A 701 -1.09 19.54 -4.26
C TYR A 701 -0.05 20.39 -5.00
N GLY A 702 1.02 19.76 -5.49
CA GLY A 702 2.07 20.40 -6.29
C GLY A 702 3.15 21.13 -5.48
N ARG A 703 3.21 20.90 -4.16
CA ARG A 703 4.27 21.38 -3.24
C ARG A 703 5.40 20.36 -3.07
N GLY A 704 5.12 19.09 -3.37
CA GLY A 704 5.96 17.96 -2.98
C GLY A 704 7.32 17.94 -3.64
N VAL A 705 8.35 17.91 -2.80
CA VAL A 705 9.69 17.46 -3.18
C VAL A 705 9.57 16.04 -3.72
N LYS A 706 10.17 15.82 -4.87
CA LYS A 706 10.05 14.57 -5.63
C LYS A 706 11.08 13.58 -5.13
N PRO A 707 10.78 12.27 -5.20
CA PRO A 707 11.74 11.26 -4.82
C PRO A 707 12.90 11.20 -5.82
N GLN A 708 14.04 10.73 -5.35
CA GLN A 708 15.25 10.51 -6.13
C GLN A 708 15.74 9.08 -5.86
N VAL A 709 16.35 8.47 -6.88
CA VAL A 709 16.85 7.09 -6.78
C VAL A 709 18.26 7.08 -7.34
N ALA A 710 19.24 6.77 -6.52
CA ALA A 710 20.63 6.64 -6.96
C ALA A 710 21.40 5.71 -6.02
N GLY A 711 22.37 4.98 -6.56
CA GLY A 711 23.24 4.10 -5.75
C GLY A 711 22.48 3.09 -4.88
N GLY A 712 21.37 2.56 -5.40
CA GLY A 712 20.51 1.56 -4.76
C GLY A 712 19.58 2.09 -3.69
N ARG A 713 19.37 3.41 -3.63
CA ARG A 713 18.59 4.07 -2.56
C ARG A 713 17.50 4.95 -3.12
N LEU A 714 16.29 4.79 -2.60
CA LEU A 714 15.17 5.70 -2.80
C LEU A 714 15.15 6.73 -1.67
N VAL A 715 15.34 8.01 -2.00
CA VAL A 715 15.33 9.13 -1.04
C VAL A 715 14.11 10.00 -1.29
N ALA A 716 13.30 10.22 -0.24
CA ALA A 716 12.06 10.99 -0.31
C ALA A 716 11.85 11.86 0.94
N PHE A 717 11.16 12.99 0.77
CA PHE A 717 10.90 13.95 1.85
C PHE A 717 9.41 14.05 2.19
N ASP A 718 9.10 13.92 3.48
CA ASP A 718 7.79 14.22 4.08
C ASP A 718 7.82 15.61 4.70
N ASP A 719 7.01 16.53 4.15
CA ASP A 719 6.98 17.92 4.56
C ASP A 719 6.21 18.18 5.87
N ARG A 720 5.33 17.26 6.29
CA ARG A 720 4.62 17.33 7.56
C ARG A 720 5.45 16.78 8.69
N ALA A 721 6.12 15.65 8.44
CA ALA A 721 7.07 15.08 9.40
C ALA A 721 8.38 15.88 9.43
N LYS A 722 8.64 16.73 8.43
CA LYS A 722 9.90 17.43 8.20
C LYS A 722 11.08 16.46 8.20
N ARG A 723 10.94 15.37 7.45
CA ARG A 723 11.85 14.23 7.51
C ARG A 723 12.24 13.80 6.11
N LEU A 724 13.54 13.69 5.89
CA LEU A 724 14.11 13.00 4.74
C LEU A 724 14.32 11.54 5.10
N THR A 725 13.87 10.63 4.25
CA THR A 725 13.95 9.19 4.47
C THR A 725 14.67 8.55 3.30
N ALA A 726 15.66 7.70 3.60
CA ALA A 726 16.30 6.84 2.62
C ALA A 726 15.87 5.38 2.84
N LEU A 727 15.47 4.74 1.75
CA LEU A 727 15.09 3.34 1.70
C LEU A 727 16.03 2.60 0.74
N ASP A 728 16.26 1.32 0.98
CA ASP A 728 16.80 0.42 -0.02
C ASP A 728 15.80 0.32 -1.18
N ALA A 729 16.23 0.68 -2.39
CA ALA A 729 15.35 0.72 -3.56
C ALA A 729 14.85 -0.68 -3.98
N TYR A 730 15.60 -1.74 -3.66
CA TYR A 730 15.34 -3.13 -4.08
C TYR A 730 14.48 -3.92 -3.08
N THR A 731 14.46 -3.52 -1.81
CA THR A 731 13.69 -4.22 -0.75
C THR A 731 12.66 -3.34 -0.06
N GLY A 732 12.73 -2.03 -0.24
CA GLY A 732 11.92 -1.04 0.46
C GLY A 732 12.33 -0.82 1.91
N ARG A 733 13.35 -1.53 2.42
CA ARG A 733 13.78 -1.45 3.83
C ARG A 733 14.26 -0.04 4.18
N LEU A 734 13.89 0.45 5.37
CA LEU A 734 14.42 1.70 5.92
C LEU A 734 15.94 1.59 6.13
N LEU A 735 16.67 2.57 5.61
CA LEU A 735 18.11 2.73 5.85
C LEU A 735 18.34 3.74 6.96
N TRP A 736 17.80 4.95 6.81
CA TRP A 736 17.94 6.03 7.79
C TRP A 736 16.88 7.10 7.59
N ASN A 737 16.70 7.92 8.64
CA ASN A 737 15.91 9.14 8.63
C ASN A 737 16.80 10.33 9.00
N PHE A 738 16.55 11.47 8.39
CA PHE A 738 17.21 12.75 8.70
C PHE A 738 16.13 13.81 8.95
N ASP A 739 16.01 14.23 10.21
CA ASP A 739 15.02 15.21 10.65
C ASP A 739 15.47 16.65 10.39
N MET A 740 14.51 17.47 9.96
CA MET A 740 14.72 18.85 9.55
C MET A 740 13.89 19.80 10.40
N GLU A 741 14.45 20.99 10.65
CA GLU A 741 13.75 22.04 11.40
C GLU A 741 12.68 22.74 10.54
N THR A 742 12.87 22.73 9.22
CA THR A 742 12.04 23.40 8.23
C THR A 742 11.33 22.42 7.27
N SER A 743 10.20 22.86 6.72
CA SER A 743 9.48 22.14 5.65
C SER A 743 9.96 22.51 4.24
N ILE A 744 10.87 23.48 4.13
CA ILE A 744 11.46 23.93 2.86
C ILE A 744 12.79 23.23 2.71
N VAL A 745 12.80 22.18 1.91
CA VAL A 745 13.97 21.34 1.68
C VAL A 745 14.13 21.07 0.19
N ARG A 746 15.39 21.07 -0.25
CA ARG A 746 15.82 20.59 -1.56
C ARG A 746 17.03 19.71 -1.38
N PHE A 747 17.17 18.71 -2.22
CA PHE A 747 18.30 17.81 -2.13
C PHE A 747 18.66 17.25 -3.50
N ALA A 748 19.87 16.71 -3.58
CA ALA A 748 20.35 15.87 -4.67
C ALA A 748 20.91 14.57 -4.07
N THR A 749 20.64 13.45 -4.74
CA THR A 749 21.01 12.11 -4.30
C THR A 749 21.99 11.54 -5.31
N LEU A 750 23.19 11.21 -4.86
CA LEU A 750 24.26 10.65 -5.69
C LEU A 750 24.66 9.29 -5.11
N PRO A 751 25.40 8.47 -5.88
CA PRO A 751 25.94 7.20 -5.37
C PRO A 751 26.79 7.35 -4.09
N ASP A 752 27.52 8.45 -3.97
CA ASP A 752 28.51 8.70 -2.91
C ASP A 752 28.10 9.78 -1.89
N ALA A 753 27.00 10.52 -2.11
CA ALA A 753 26.55 11.58 -1.20
C ALA A 753 25.05 11.88 -1.32
N VAL A 754 24.43 12.34 -0.22
CA VAL A 754 23.13 13.03 -0.27
C VAL A 754 23.34 14.47 0.17
N ILE A 755 23.08 15.41 -0.74
CA ILE A 755 23.36 16.83 -0.54
C ILE A 755 22.04 17.55 -0.28
N VAL A 756 21.88 18.13 0.91
CA VAL A 756 20.61 18.71 1.37
C VAL A 756 20.79 20.20 1.65
N GLY A 757 19.97 21.02 1.01
CA GLY A 757 19.88 22.46 1.27
C GLY A 757 18.88 22.76 2.37
N ARG A 758 19.28 23.58 3.35
CA ARG A 758 18.41 24.05 4.44
C ARG A 758 18.81 25.44 4.88
N ASN A 759 17.83 26.30 5.17
CA ASN A 759 18.07 27.67 5.65
C ASN A 759 19.10 28.39 4.74
N SER A 760 20.25 28.81 5.28
CA SER A 760 21.37 29.41 4.53
C SER A 760 22.60 28.50 4.44
N GLU A 761 22.43 27.19 4.40
CA GLU A 761 23.53 26.24 4.30
C GLU A 761 23.15 25.00 3.48
N CYS A 762 24.17 24.24 3.12
CA CYS A 762 24.02 22.91 2.56
C CYS A 762 24.76 21.89 3.42
N VAL A 763 24.15 20.74 3.68
CA VAL A 763 24.79 19.62 4.39
C VAL A 763 25.00 18.47 3.43
N ILE A 764 26.18 17.86 3.50
CA ILE A 764 26.53 16.63 2.81
C ILE A 764 26.34 15.49 3.81
N LEU A 765 25.42 14.60 3.51
CA LEU A 765 25.14 13.40 4.29
C LEU A 765 25.86 12.20 3.70
N ASN A 766 26.34 11.32 4.58
CA ASN A 766 26.80 9.99 4.22
C ASN A 766 25.60 9.21 3.67
N PRO A 767 25.69 8.67 2.43
CA PRO A 767 24.56 7.96 1.83
C PRO A 767 24.18 6.65 2.56
N VAL A 768 25.11 6.08 3.34
CA VAL A 768 24.92 4.78 4.01
C VAL A 768 24.08 4.91 5.28
N ASP A 769 24.35 5.92 6.11
CA ASP A 769 23.76 6.06 7.46
C ASP A 769 23.06 7.40 7.72
N GLY A 770 23.11 8.35 6.78
CA GLY A 770 22.48 9.66 6.88
C GLY A 770 23.20 10.64 7.82
N SER A 771 24.38 10.30 8.35
CA SER A 771 25.15 11.20 9.21
C SER A 771 25.72 12.38 8.40
N ILE A 772 25.85 13.54 9.06
CA ILE A 772 26.45 14.72 8.44
C ILE A 772 27.95 14.50 8.30
N VAL A 773 28.44 14.44 7.05
CA VAL A 773 29.86 14.43 6.72
C VAL A 773 30.41 15.85 6.76
N LYS A 774 29.66 16.81 6.23
CA LYS A 774 30.11 18.20 6.11
C LYS A 774 28.95 19.19 6.05
N THR A 775 29.14 20.36 6.63
CA THR A 775 28.22 21.51 6.50
C THR A 775 28.92 22.65 5.75
N LEU A 776 28.23 23.21 4.77
CA LEU A 776 28.69 24.26 3.86
C LEU A 776 27.83 25.52 4.07
N PRO A 777 28.26 26.47 4.91
CA PRO A 777 27.52 27.72 5.11
C PRO A 777 27.63 28.62 3.87
N CYS A 778 26.52 29.29 3.51
CA CYS A 778 26.52 30.26 2.42
C CYS A 778 27.07 31.61 2.91
N GLN A 779 28.10 32.13 2.25
CA GLN A 779 28.47 33.53 2.35
C GLN A 779 27.59 34.32 1.38
N LEU A 780 26.55 34.96 1.90
CA LEU A 780 25.58 35.75 1.14
C LEU A 780 25.92 37.24 1.20
N ASP A 781 25.46 38.00 0.21
CA ASP A 781 25.61 39.46 0.18
C ASP A 781 24.91 40.11 1.39
N PRO A 782 25.65 40.80 2.29
CA PRO A 782 25.09 41.41 3.48
C PRO A 782 24.10 42.54 3.19
N ALA A 783 24.05 43.07 1.95
CA ALA A 783 23.06 44.07 1.55
C ALA A 783 21.65 43.49 1.36
N LEU A 784 21.53 42.17 1.17
CA LEU A 784 20.25 41.50 1.01
C LEU A 784 19.56 41.36 2.39
N LYS A 785 18.33 41.88 2.48
CA LYS A 785 17.49 41.80 3.69
C LYS A 785 16.53 40.62 3.59
N GLY A 786 16.14 40.08 4.75
CA GLY A 786 15.18 38.97 4.88
C GLY A 786 15.82 37.68 5.38
N GLU A 787 15.01 36.69 5.71
CA GLU A 787 15.46 35.36 6.16
C GLU A 787 15.79 34.46 4.97
N PRO A 788 17.06 34.03 4.78
CA PRO A 788 17.45 33.19 3.64
C PRO A 788 16.95 31.75 3.76
N GLY A 789 16.62 31.15 2.62
CA GLY A 789 16.19 29.75 2.52
C GLY A 789 16.60 29.10 1.20
N VAL A 790 17.22 27.92 1.24
CA VAL A 790 17.56 27.15 0.03
C VAL A 790 16.28 26.66 -0.68
N VAL A 791 16.14 27.01 -1.95
CA VAL A 791 14.99 26.69 -2.82
C VAL A 791 15.34 25.82 -4.03
N ASP A 792 16.64 25.59 -4.29
CA ASP A 792 17.12 24.56 -5.23
C ASP A 792 18.52 24.05 -4.83
N VAL A 793 18.82 22.80 -5.15
CA VAL A 793 20.14 22.18 -4.99
C VAL A 793 20.45 21.41 -6.27
N ARG A 794 21.64 21.64 -6.82
CA ARG A 794 22.14 20.95 -8.01
C ARG A 794 23.57 20.56 -7.88
N VAL A 795 23.92 19.43 -8.45
CA VAL A 795 25.24 18.86 -8.35
C VAL A 795 25.65 18.34 -9.71
N SER A 796 26.88 18.68 -10.09
CA SER A 796 27.56 18.17 -11.28
C SER A 796 29.03 18.28 -10.97
N ASP A 797 29.80 17.19 -11.04
CA ASP A 797 31.19 17.25 -10.65
C ASP A 797 32.00 18.27 -11.48
N PRO A 798 32.84 19.09 -10.83
CA PRO A 798 33.21 19.10 -9.40
C PRO A 798 32.37 20.05 -8.51
N LEU A 799 31.18 20.48 -8.93
CA LEU A 799 30.43 21.59 -8.37
C LEU A 799 29.16 21.17 -7.57
N ILE A 800 28.92 21.84 -6.44
CA ILE A 800 27.60 21.96 -5.80
C ILE A 800 27.07 23.37 -6.04
N LEU A 801 25.87 23.49 -6.58
CA LEU A 801 25.17 24.74 -6.82
C LEU A 801 23.91 24.79 -5.96
N ILE A 802 23.70 25.87 -5.23
CA ILE A 802 22.47 26.08 -4.46
C ILE A 802 21.85 27.42 -4.83
N ALA A 803 20.52 27.44 -4.84
CA ALA A 803 19.74 28.65 -5.09
C ALA A 803 19.03 29.06 -3.80
N VAL A 804 19.16 30.33 -3.42
CA VAL A 804 18.70 30.88 -2.14
C VAL A 804 17.63 31.93 -2.39
N GLY A 805 16.43 31.70 -1.86
CA GLY A 805 15.33 32.67 -1.75
C GLY A 805 15.33 33.36 -0.39
N TYR A 806 14.47 34.36 -0.20
CA TYR A 806 14.36 35.13 1.04
C TYR A 806 12.89 35.26 1.47
N ASP A 807 12.67 35.31 2.80
CA ASP A 807 11.36 35.48 3.43
C ASP A 807 10.32 34.44 2.98
N LEU A 808 10.77 33.19 2.90
CA LEU A 808 9.95 32.07 2.41
C LEU A 808 8.80 31.74 3.40
N PRO A 809 7.66 31.25 2.89
CA PRO A 809 6.49 30.90 3.70
C PRO A 809 6.82 29.82 4.76
N LYS A 810 6.50 30.09 6.02
CA LYS A 810 6.66 29.10 7.11
C LYS A 810 5.47 28.13 7.16
N GLY A 811 5.74 26.84 7.32
CA GLY A 811 4.72 25.79 7.52
C GLY A 811 4.28 25.03 6.25
N SER A 812 3.51 23.95 6.41
CA SER A 812 3.18 22.98 5.35
C SER A 812 1.92 23.26 4.52
N SER A 813 1.21 24.35 4.80
CA SER A 813 -0.11 24.67 4.23
C SER A 813 -0.10 25.62 3.03
N HIS A 814 1.05 26.17 2.63
CA HIS A 814 1.12 27.18 1.56
C HIS A 814 1.41 26.55 0.18
N PRO A 815 0.65 26.89 -0.88
CA PRO A 815 0.92 26.41 -2.24
C PRO A 815 2.29 26.91 -2.73
N ALA A 816 3.18 26.01 -3.16
CA ALA A 816 4.53 26.37 -3.59
C ALA A 816 4.57 27.44 -4.71
N ILE A 817 3.56 27.39 -5.58
CA ILE A 817 3.45 28.27 -6.74
C ILE A 817 3.08 29.70 -6.36
N GLU A 818 2.32 29.90 -5.27
CA GLU A 818 1.81 31.22 -4.85
C GLU A 818 2.72 31.93 -3.84
N SER A 819 3.77 31.25 -3.39
CA SER A 819 4.51 31.63 -2.19
C SER A 819 6.01 31.82 -2.41
N GLY A 820 6.44 31.97 -3.67
CA GLY A 820 7.84 32.29 -4.01
C GLY A 820 8.81 31.10 -3.89
N LEU A 821 8.33 29.86 -3.70
CA LEU A 821 9.21 28.68 -3.60
C LEU A 821 9.95 28.31 -4.90
N TRP A 822 9.73 29.06 -5.99
CA TRP A 822 10.47 28.93 -7.26
C TRP A 822 11.43 30.10 -7.53
N ASP A 823 11.48 31.06 -6.61
CA ASP A 823 12.17 32.32 -6.81
C ASP A 823 13.42 32.34 -5.92
N ALA A 824 14.59 32.24 -6.56
CA ALA A 824 15.85 32.46 -5.88
C ALA A 824 16.32 33.90 -6.13
N LYS A 825 16.92 34.53 -5.11
CA LYS A 825 17.58 35.82 -5.26
C LYS A 825 19.07 35.66 -5.53
N THR A 826 19.68 34.63 -4.96
CA THR A 826 21.13 34.38 -5.03
C THR A 826 21.40 32.95 -5.45
N ILE A 827 22.42 32.76 -6.28
CA ILE A 827 22.98 31.43 -6.59
C ILE A 827 24.39 31.38 -5.98
N VAL A 828 24.73 30.28 -5.32
CA VAL A 828 26.02 30.05 -4.67
C VAL A 828 26.62 28.74 -5.18
N ALA A 829 27.90 28.79 -5.54
CA ALA A 829 28.65 27.67 -6.08
C ALA A 829 29.75 27.24 -5.08
N PHE A 830 29.85 25.94 -4.83
CA PHE A 830 30.88 25.32 -4.01
C PHE A 830 31.64 24.28 -4.83
N ASP A 831 32.93 24.17 -4.58
CA ASP A 831 33.70 23.00 -4.99
C ASP A 831 33.29 21.81 -4.10
N ARG A 832 32.80 20.75 -4.71
CA ARG A 832 32.24 19.57 -4.02
C ARG A 832 33.29 18.85 -3.17
N LYS A 833 34.54 18.79 -3.65
CA LYS A 833 35.62 18.04 -2.98
C LYS A 833 36.12 18.79 -1.74
N THR A 834 36.44 20.06 -1.91
CA THR A 834 37.02 20.93 -0.87
C THR A 834 35.96 21.59 0.00
N GLY A 835 34.71 21.67 -0.45
CA GLY A 835 33.61 22.40 0.19
C GLY A 835 33.79 23.92 0.20
N LYS A 836 34.76 24.45 -0.55
CA LYS A 836 35.02 25.89 -0.60
C LYS A 836 33.95 26.56 -1.46
N GLN A 837 33.33 27.63 -0.95
CA GLN A 837 32.52 28.52 -1.79
C GLN A 837 33.42 29.16 -2.85
N LEU A 838 33.12 28.91 -4.12
CA LEU A 838 33.87 29.44 -5.25
C LEU A 838 33.44 30.86 -5.57
N TRP A 839 32.12 31.08 -5.67
CA TRP A 839 31.51 32.36 -5.99
C TRP A 839 30.03 32.38 -5.62
N SER A 840 29.43 33.56 -5.64
CA SER A 840 28.00 33.79 -5.53
C SER A 840 27.57 34.92 -6.44
N THR A 841 26.35 34.86 -7.00
CA THR A 841 25.79 35.93 -7.83
C THR A 841 24.34 36.22 -7.45
N THR A 842 23.95 37.49 -7.56
CA THR A 842 22.64 38.00 -7.13
C THR A 842 21.84 38.45 -8.35
N ALA A 843 20.59 37.99 -8.47
CA ALA A 843 19.69 38.39 -9.53
C ALA A 843 19.27 39.86 -9.39
N LYS A 844 19.04 40.53 -10.51
CA LYS A 844 18.38 41.84 -10.57
C LYS A 844 16.93 41.71 -10.11
N GLU A 845 16.15 40.80 -10.70
CA GLU A 845 14.78 40.50 -10.28
C GLU A 845 14.76 39.24 -9.40
N ARG A 846 14.82 38.06 -10.03
CA ARG A 846 14.94 36.73 -9.41
C ARG A 846 15.53 35.75 -10.43
N PHE A 847 16.25 34.74 -9.95
CA PHE A 847 16.52 33.53 -10.71
C PHE A 847 15.37 32.54 -10.52
N ASN A 848 14.73 32.13 -11.61
CA ASN A 848 13.73 31.08 -11.57
C ASN A 848 14.42 29.71 -11.44
N ILE A 849 14.12 28.93 -10.39
CA ILE A 849 14.75 27.62 -10.19
C ILE A 849 14.45 26.64 -11.34
N HIS A 850 13.38 26.86 -12.11
CA HIS A 850 13.05 26.05 -13.29
C HIS A 850 13.89 26.38 -14.53
N SER A 851 14.66 27.47 -14.51
CA SER A 851 15.61 27.85 -15.58
C SER A 851 17.07 27.73 -15.17
N ILE A 852 17.37 27.45 -13.91
CA ILE A 852 18.74 27.05 -13.52
C ILE A 852 19.04 25.73 -14.25
N VAL A 853 20.23 25.54 -14.82
CA VAL A 853 20.68 24.31 -15.51
C VAL A 853 22.20 24.21 -15.43
N ILE A 854 22.76 23.00 -15.35
CA ILE A 854 24.21 22.79 -15.44
C ILE A 854 24.52 21.96 -16.69
N GLY A 855 25.50 22.38 -17.50
CA GLY A 855 25.98 21.64 -18.68
C GLY A 855 27.29 22.20 -19.24
N GLU A 856 28.22 21.33 -19.68
CA GLU A 856 29.51 21.69 -20.32
C GLU A 856 30.34 22.73 -19.54
N GLY A 857 30.44 22.58 -18.21
CA GLY A 857 31.20 23.51 -17.37
C GLY A 857 30.56 24.90 -17.25
N LEU A 858 29.32 25.06 -17.70
CA LEU A 858 28.54 26.29 -17.60
C LEU A 858 27.29 26.08 -16.74
N ILE A 859 26.82 27.17 -16.16
CA ILE A 859 25.54 27.26 -15.45
C ILE A 859 24.67 28.24 -16.21
N TYR A 860 23.50 27.78 -16.58
CA TYR A 860 22.49 28.60 -17.23
C TYR A 860 21.43 28.99 -16.22
N CYS A 861 20.98 30.24 -16.24
CA CYS A 861 19.87 30.70 -15.43
C CYS A 861 19.13 31.85 -16.11
N THR A 862 17.87 32.08 -15.73
CA THR A 862 17.10 33.23 -16.24
C THR A 862 16.77 34.19 -15.12
N ASP A 863 17.18 35.45 -15.28
CA ASP A 863 16.78 36.57 -14.45
C ASP A 863 15.54 37.23 -15.03
N SER A 864 14.41 37.13 -14.33
CA SER A 864 13.12 37.66 -14.80
C SER A 864 12.17 38.01 -13.67
N ILE A 865 11.18 38.85 -13.94
CA ILE A 865 10.16 39.17 -12.93
C ILE A 865 9.32 37.94 -12.56
N ALA A 866 8.97 37.80 -11.28
CA ALA A 866 8.06 36.75 -10.82
C ALA A 866 6.63 36.94 -11.41
N PRO A 867 5.94 35.88 -11.85
CA PRO A 867 4.59 35.99 -12.41
C PRO A 867 3.59 36.70 -11.48
N LEU A 868 3.65 36.43 -10.16
CA LEU A 868 2.77 37.07 -9.18
C LEU A 868 3.05 38.57 -9.03
N LYS A 869 4.32 38.96 -9.08
CA LYS A 869 4.72 40.38 -9.03
C LYS A 869 4.21 41.12 -10.28
N ALA A 870 4.35 40.50 -11.46
CA ALA A 870 3.81 41.04 -12.70
C ALA A 870 2.27 41.12 -12.69
N ASP A 871 1.57 40.09 -12.19
CA ASP A 871 0.10 40.09 -12.06
C ASP A 871 -0.39 41.18 -11.09
N HIS A 872 0.35 41.44 -10.00
CA HIS A 872 0.04 42.52 -9.06
C HIS A 872 0.18 43.91 -9.68
N LEU A 873 1.23 44.14 -10.48
CA LEU A 873 1.40 45.38 -11.24
C LEU A 873 0.27 45.56 -12.27
N MET A 874 -0.13 44.48 -12.94
CA MET A 874 -1.23 44.47 -13.90
C MET A 874 -2.56 44.87 -13.24
N ARG A 875 -2.91 44.25 -12.10
CA ARG A 875 -4.15 44.57 -11.37
C ARG A 875 -4.21 46.01 -10.87
N ARG A 876 -3.05 46.64 -10.65
CA ARG A 876 -2.94 48.05 -10.27
C ARG A 876 -2.92 49.01 -11.45
N GLY A 877 -2.91 48.50 -12.69
CA GLY A 877 -2.76 49.32 -13.89
C GLY A 877 -1.37 49.94 -14.04
N THR A 878 -0.35 49.41 -13.36
CA THR A 878 1.02 49.96 -13.34
C THR A 878 2.03 49.03 -14.03
N ALA A 879 1.58 47.98 -14.71
CA ALA A 879 2.46 47.07 -15.43
C ALA A 879 2.92 47.68 -16.77
N PRO A 880 4.20 47.49 -17.16
CA PRO A 880 4.61 47.71 -18.54
C PRO A 880 3.92 46.72 -19.49
N GLU A 881 3.92 47.03 -20.79
CA GLU A 881 3.35 46.16 -21.83
C GLU A 881 4.08 44.81 -21.94
N THR A 882 5.40 44.83 -21.72
CA THR A 882 6.27 43.66 -21.77
C THR A 882 7.23 43.64 -20.58
N PHE A 883 7.75 42.45 -20.26
CA PHE A 883 8.73 42.22 -19.21
C PHE A 883 9.95 41.49 -19.78
N THR A 884 11.14 41.99 -19.44
CA THR A 884 12.41 41.40 -19.83
C THR A 884 12.66 40.08 -19.10
N SER A 885 13.12 39.08 -19.82
CA SER A 885 13.72 37.85 -19.27
C SER A 885 15.13 37.72 -19.83
N THR A 886 16.12 37.67 -18.95
CA THR A 886 17.55 37.64 -19.32
C THR A 886 18.12 36.26 -19.02
N VAL A 887 18.45 35.50 -20.06
CA VAL A 887 19.17 34.23 -19.95
C VAL A 887 20.66 34.52 -19.81
N LEU A 888 21.30 33.91 -18.83
CA LEU A 888 22.72 34.04 -18.52
C LEU A 888 23.39 32.68 -18.69
N ALA A 889 24.60 32.66 -19.24
CA ALA A 889 25.54 31.56 -19.10
C ALA A 889 26.72 32.01 -18.25
N LEU A 890 26.89 31.36 -17.11
CA LEU A 890 27.94 31.62 -16.15
C LEU A 890 29.00 30.50 -16.24
N ASP A 891 30.26 30.86 -16.15
CA ASP A 891 31.33 29.88 -15.95
C ASP A 891 31.12 29.15 -14.61
N ALA A 892 31.14 27.81 -14.62
CA ALA A 892 30.96 27.06 -13.38
C ALA A 892 32.12 27.29 -12.38
N ALA A 893 33.33 27.60 -12.85
CA ALA A 893 34.50 27.73 -12.00
C ALA A 893 34.52 29.06 -11.23
N ASP A 894 34.15 30.17 -11.87
CA ASP A 894 34.29 31.52 -11.29
C ASP A 894 33.02 32.39 -11.34
N GLY A 895 31.93 31.93 -11.96
CA GLY A 895 30.66 32.63 -12.03
C GLY A 895 30.63 33.80 -13.02
N THR A 896 31.68 33.98 -13.83
CA THR A 896 31.73 35.05 -14.83
C THR A 896 30.70 34.80 -15.94
N VAL A 897 30.03 35.87 -16.38
CA VAL A 897 29.07 35.79 -17.49
C VAL A 897 29.84 35.60 -18.79
N LYS A 898 29.71 34.43 -19.43
CA LYS A 898 30.29 34.14 -20.75
C LYS A 898 29.48 34.79 -21.86
N TRP A 899 28.17 34.68 -21.76
CA TRP A 899 27.23 35.34 -22.65
C TRP A 899 25.91 35.58 -21.92
N LYS A 900 25.13 36.54 -22.42
CA LYS A 900 23.78 36.81 -21.97
C LYS A 900 22.88 37.15 -23.15
N TYR A 901 21.62 36.79 -23.02
CA TYR A 901 20.58 37.04 -24.01
C TYR A 901 19.34 37.59 -23.30
N ALA A 902 18.84 38.75 -23.71
CA ALA A 902 17.64 39.35 -23.15
C ALA A 902 16.52 39.38 -24.17
N ARG A 903 15.29 39.10 -23.70
CA ARG A 903 14.09 39.12 -24.54
C ARG A 903 12.90 39.70 -23.77
N GLU A 904 12.09 40.46 -24.48
CA GLU A 904 10.82 40.98 -23.98
C GLU A 904 9.69 39.98 -24.23
N TYR A 905 8.88 39.75 -23.21
CA TYR A 905 7.69 38.92 -23.28
C TYR A 905 6.47 39.70 -22.80
N GLY A 906 5.31 39.43 -23.39
CA GLY A 906 4.04 39.88 -22.82
C GLY A 906 3.78 39.27 -21.43
N HIS A 907 2.63 39.58 -20.84
CA HIS A 907 2.22 38.99 -19.58
C HIS A 907 0.85 38.30 -19.70
N ARG A 908 0.68 37.20 -18.99
CA ARG A 908 -0.61 36.51 -18.89
C ARG A 908 -1.16 36.62 -17.47
N VAL A 909 -2.31 37.27 -17.36
CA VAL A 909 -3.07 37.41 -16.10
C VAL A 909 -3.51 36.04 -15.59
N MET A 910 -3.47 35.88 -14.27
CA MET A 910 -3.98 34.71 -13.57
C MET A 910 -5.47 34.47 -13.87
N THR A 911 -5.78 33.39 -14.61
CA THR A 911 -7.18 32.97 -14.83
C THR A 911 -7.68 32.12 -13.65
N GLY A 912 -9.00 32.09 -13.42
CA GLY A 912 -9.67 31.41 -12.29
C GLY A 912 -9.47 29.89 -12.12
N ARG A 913 -8.51 29.28 -12.84
CA ARG A 913 -8.04 27.89 -12.62
C ARG A 913 -6.94 27.79 -11.55
N GLY A 914 -6.57 28.90 -10.91
CA GLY A 914 -5.62 28.92 -9.80
C GLY A 914 -4.16 28.66 -10.21
N PRO A 915 -3.27 28.44 -9.24
CA PRO A 915 -1.81 28.49 -9.42
C PRO A 915 -1.22 27.45 -10.38
N LEU A 916 -1.87 26.30 -10.60
CA LEU A 916 -1.41 25.30 -11.58
C LEU A 916 -1.37 25.85 -13.02
N ALA A 917 -2.08 26.96 -13.28
CA ALA A 917 -2.05 27.64 -14.56
C ALA A 917 -0.74 28.43 -14.80
N ILE A 918 0.12 28.70 -13.80
CA ILE A 918 1.31 29.55 -13.95
C ILE A 918 2.47 28.83 -14.68
N ARG A 919 2.74 27.56 -14.35
CA ARG A 919 3.94 26.81 -14.83
C ARG A 919 4.18 26.89 -16.33
N PRO A 920 3.18 26.67 -17.21
CA PRO A 920 3.44 26.65 -18.65
C PRO A 920 3.83 28.00 -19.24
N TYR A 921 3.70 29.09 -18.46
CA TYR A 921 3.87 30.47 -18.92
C TYR A 921 5.06 31.18 -18.27
N ASP A 922 5.68 30.60 -17.23
CA ASP A 922 6.90 31.11 -16.61
C ASP A 922 8.16 30.58 -17.33
N ASP A 923 9.31 31.22 -17.08
CA ASP A 923 10.61 30.85 -17.64
C ASP A 923 11.02 29.43 -17.24
N TRP A 924 11.67 28.72 -18.16
CA TRP A 924 12.25 27.42 -17.90
C TRP A 924 13.41 27.15 -18.84
N SER A 925 14.29 26.24 -18.44
CA SER A 925 15.39 25.81 -19.28
C SER A 925 15.73 24.34 -19.06
N ALA A 926 16.36 23.72 -20.06
CA ALA A 926 16.89 22.38 -20.02
C ALA A 926 18.07 22.27 -21.00
N TYR A 927 19.04 21.40 -20.72
CA TYR A 927 20.26 21.28 -21.52
C TYR A 927 20.38 19.87 -22.11
N SER A 928 20.79 19.77 -23.39
CA SER A 928 21.10 18.48 -24.01
C SER A 928 22.61 18.29 -24.13
N TYR A 929 23.12 17.23 -23.49
CA TYR A 929 24.52 16.81 -23.63
C TYR A 929 24.88 16.38 -25.05
N GLN A 930 23.90 15.94 -25.85
CA GLN A 930 24.16 15.43 -27.20
C GLN A 930 24.32 16.56 -28.23
N SER A 931 23.36 17.50 -28.30
CA SER A 931 23.47 18.64 -29.22
C SER A 931 24.33 19.77 -28.68
N LYS A 932 24.58 19.76 -27.37
CA LYS A 932 25.19 20.89 -26.65
C LYS A 932 24.37 22.16 -26.78
N PHE A 933 23.05 22.04 -26.89
CA PHE A 933 22.14 23.17 -26.90
C PHE A 933 21.47 23.37 -25.55
N LEU A 934 21.32 24.64 -25.18
CA LEU A 934 20.41 25.08 -24.13
C LEU A 934 19.03 25.31 -24.76
N TYR A 935 18.02 24.65 -24.23
CA TYR A 935 16.64 24.92 -24.53
C TYR A 935 16.06 25.81 -23.45
N THR A 936 15.42 26.90 -23.86
CA THR A 936 14.77 27.85 -22.93
C THR A 936 13.45 28.31 -23.51
N GLY A 937 12.53 28.77 -22.66
CA GLY A 937 11.24 29.21 -23.16
C GLY A 937 10.35 29.89 -22.12
N LYS A 938 9.31 30.57 -22.62
CA LYS A 938 8.28 31.29 -21.86
C LYS A 938 7.02 31.46 -22.73
N LEU A 939 5.83 31.56 -22.13
CA LEU A 939 4.56 31.82 -22.85
C LEU A 939 4.22 30.90 -24.06
N LYS A 940 4.77 29.67 -24.11
CA LYS A 940 4.72 28.69 -25.22
C LYS A 940 5.70 28.94 -26.39
N GLU A 941 6.60 29.89 -26.24
CA GLU A 941 7.74 30.08 -27.13
C GLU A 941 8.95 29.33 -26.57
N MET A 942 9.76 28.79 -27.46
CA MET A 942 10.96 28.03 -27.12
C MET A 942 12.07 28.37 -28.10
N GLN A 943 13.28 28.51 -27.57
CA GLN A 943 14.52 28.69 -28.32
C GLN A 943 15.46 27.52 -28.02
N ALA A 944 16.21 27.11 -29.05
CA ALA A 944 17.43 26.34 -28.90
C ALA A 944 18.62 27.25 -29.13
N ILE A 945 19.52 27.27 -28.16
CA ILE A 945 20.69 28.15 -28.13
C ILE A 945 21.93 27.26 -28.11
N ASN A 946 22.92 27.55 -28.96
CA ASN A 946 24.22 26.93 -28.85
C ASN A 946 24.82 27.30 -27.49
N ALA A 947 25.01 26.30 -26.63
CA ALA A 947 25.26 26.57 -25.23
C ALA A 947 26.66 27.16 -24.97
N ALA A 948 27.60 27.00 -25.92
CA ALA A 948 28.94 27.58 -25.86
C ALA A 948 28.96 29.03 -26.35
N THR A 949 28.27 29.35 -27.45
CA THR A 949 28.35 30.66 -28.10
C THR A 949 27.23 31.63 -27.72
N GLY A 950 26.09 31.13 -27.24
CA GLY A 950 24.89 31.93 -26.98
C GLY A 950 24.08 32.24 -28.23
N GLU A 951 24.45 31.70 -29.39
CA GLU A 951 23.74 31.91 -30.65
C GLU A 951 22.44 31.11 -30.70
N ILE A 952 21.35 31.75 -31.13
CA ILE A 952 20.07 31.07 -31.35
C ILE A 952 20.19 30.20 -32.61
N VAL A 953 20.01 28.90 -32.44
CA VAL A 953 20.02 27.91 -33.53
C VAL A 953 18.66 27.89 -34.21
N TRP A 954 17.58 27.88 -33.42
CA TRP A 954 16.21 27.99 -33.91
C TRP A 954 15.26 28.45 -32.80
N GLU A 955 14.12 28.95 -33.24
CA GLU A 955 13.03 29.42 -32.38
C GLU A 955 11.69 29.00 -32.96
N LYS A 956 10.81 28.46 -32.11
CA LYS A 956 9.49 27.98 -32.51
C LYS A 956 8.45 28.13 -31.40
N PRO A 957 7.14 28.19 -31.74
CA PRO A 957 6.05 28.21 -30.78
C PRO A 957 5.78 26.81 -30.20
N ILE A 958 6.81 26.19 -29.61
CA ILE A 958 6.75 24.87 -28.98
C ILE A 958 6.61 25.09 -27.47
N GLY A 959 5.44 24.77 -26.93
CA GLY A 959 5.14 24.92 -25.50
C GLY A 959 5.00 23.59 -24.75
N MET A 960 4.58 23.71 -23.48
CA MET A 960 4.21 22.64 -22.54
C MET A 960 5.41 21.89 -21.90
N GLN A 961 6.09 22.59 -20.99
CA GLN A 961 7.16 22.08 -20.14
C GLN A 961 6.64 21.25 -18.93
N PRO A 962 7.48 20.41 -18.29
CA PRO A 962 8.89 20.13 -18.63
C PRO A 962 9.06 19.33 -19.91
N LEU A 963 10.19 19.47 -20.60
CA LEU A 963 10.54 18.64 -21.74
C LEU A 963 11.21 17.36 -21.27
N MET A 964 10.90 16.24 -21.92
CA MET A 964 11.71 15.03 -21.86
C MET A 964 12.77 15.13 -22.97
N LEU A 965 14.03 15.26 -22.60
CA LEU A 965 15.16 15.35 -23.55
C LEU A 965 15.77 13.96 -23.77
N TYR A 966 15.68 13.46 -24.99
CA TYR A 966 16.28 12.21 -25.46
C TYR A 966 17.58 12.53 -26.20
N ASP A 967 18.31 11.51 -26.65
CA ASP A 967 19.59 11.73 -27.32
C ASP A 967 19.42 12.46 -28.68
N ASP A 968 18.41 12.11 -29.48
CA ASP A 968 18.19 12.67 -30.84
C ASP A 968 16.95 13.59 -30.97
N SER A 969 16.14 13.68 -29.92
CA SER A 969 14.80 14.27 -29.99
C SER A 969 14.34 14.76 -28.62
N PHE A 970 13.21 15.47 -28.56
CA PHE A 970 12.54 15.79 -27.31
C PHE A 970 11.02 15.61 -27.42
N ILE A 971 10.37 15.35 -26.28
CA ILE A 971 8.92 15.20 -26.18
C ILE A 971 8.40 16.20 -25.15
N ASN A 972 7.42 17.01 -25.55
CA ASN A 972 6.77 17.95 -24.64
C ASN A 972 5.63 17.28 -23.85
N GLN A 973 5.02 18.01 -22.91
CA GLN A 973 3.91 17.50 -22.09
C GLN A 973 2.57 17.37 -22.84
N ALA A 974 2.53 17.73 -24.14
CA ALA A 974 1.42 17.40 -25.03
C ALA A 974 1.63 16.06 -25.76
N GLY A 975 2.76 15.38 -25.53
CA GLY A 975 3.10 14.10 -26.15
C GLY A 975 3.57 14.24 -27.60
N ILE A 976 3.94 15.44 -28.04
CA ILE A 976 4.47 15.65 -29.39
C ILE A 976 6.00 15.50 -29.37
N LYS A 977 6.52 14.69 -30.30
CA LYS A 977 7.96 14.46 -30.48
C LYS A 977 8.51 15.46 -31.49
N TYR A 978 9.68 16.03 -31.20
CA TYR A 978 10.38 17.00 -32.03
C TYR A 978 11.83 16.62 -32.23
N ASP A 979 12.37 16.99 -33.39
CA ASP A 979 13.79 16.93 -33.70
C ASP A 979 14.55 17.92 -32.85
N LEU A 980 15.64 17.45 -32.25
CA LEU A 980 16.39 18.21 -31.27
C LEU A 980 17.25 19.32 -31.90
N LEU A 981 17.70 19.12 -33.15
CA LEU A 981 18.59 20.04 -33.87
C LEU A 981 17.82 21.09 -34.67
N THR A 982 16.63 20.78 -35.18
CA THR A 982 15.86 21.67 -36.05
C THR A 982 14.54 22.14 -35.46
N GLY A 983 14.12 21.58 -34.31
CA GLY A 983 12.79 21.80 -33.71
C GLY A 983 11.63 21.34 -34.61
N LYS A 984 11.88 20.48 -35.60
CA LYS A 984 10.80 20.01 -36.51
C LYS A 984 9.97 18.97 -35.77
N GLN A 985 8.65 19.05 -35.86
CA GLN A 985 7.78 18.02 -35.33
C GLN A 985 8.02 16.70 -36.07
N LEU A 986 8.29 15.63 -35.31
CA LEU A 986 8.56 14.28 -35.82
C LEU A 986 7.34 13.38 -35.71
N SER A 987 6.49 13.55 -34.69
CA SER A 987 5.29 12.72 -34.53
C SER A 987 4.07 13.36 -35.21
N ALA A 988 3.29 12.56 -35.94
CA ALA A 988 2.04 13.01 -36.54
C ALA A 988 0.90 13.19 -35.51
N SER A 989 0.99 12.49 -34.37
CA SER A 989 0.01 12.51 -33.29
C SER A 989 0.70 12.52 -31.92
N PRO A 990 -0.04 12.89 -30.84
CA PRO A 990 0.42 12.71 -29.47
C PRO A 990 0.71 11.25 -29.15
N LEU A 991 1.85 11.00 -28.50
CA LEU A 991 2.26 9.68 -28.03
C LEU A 991 1.48 9.22 -26.80
N PHE A 992 0.86 10.15 -26.07
CA PHE A 992 0.10 9.83 -24.86
C PHE A 992 -1.04 10.82 -24.64
N LYS A 993 -2.01 10.41 -23.83
CA LYS A 993 -3.06 11.29 -23.29
C LYS A 993 -2.85 11.42 -21.80
N ARG A 994 -3.05 12.63 -21.27
CA ARG A 994 -2.82 12.91 -19.85
C ARG A 994 -4.08 13.45 -19.19
N SER A 995 -4.51 12.77 -18.12
CA SER A 995 -5.55 13.24 -17.22
C SER A 995 -5.05 13.13 -15.77
N GLY A 996 -4.72 14.28 -15.16
CA GLY A 996 -4.19 14.33 -13.80
C GLY A 996 -3.16 15.43 -13.56
N CYS A 997 -2.73 15.55 -12.31
CA CYS A 997 -1.83 16.63 -11.84
C CYS A 997 -0.34 16.35 -12.10
N ASN A 998 0.04 15.11 -12.45
CA ASN A 998 1.43 14.73 -12.66
C ASN A 998 1.92 15.11 -14.08
N TYR A 999 3.22 15.30 -14.28
CA TYR A 999 3.86 15.42 -15.60
C TYR A 999 4.41 14.07 -16.05
N THR A 1000 4.51 13.89 -17.37
CA THR A 1000 5.11 12.71 -17.97
C THR A 1000 6.63 12.78 -17.83
N VAL A 1001 7.22 11.66 -17.45
CA VAL A 1001 8.67 11.37 -17.45
C VAL A 1001 8.88 10.06 -18.20
N GLY A 1002 10.10 9.63 -18.46
CA GLY A 1002 10.31 8.35 -19.11
C GLY A 1002 11.76 7.95 -19.22
N ASN A 1003 11.97 6.81 -19.89
CA ASN A 1003 13.26 6.40 -20.41
C ASN A 1003 13.09 6.01 -21.89
N GLN A 1004 14.11 5.35 -22.48
CA GLN A 1004 14.08 4.95 -23.89
C GLN A 1004 12.95 3.98 -24.23
N ASN A 1005 12.51 3.16 -23.26
CA ASN A 1005 11.54 2.11 -23.49
C ASN A 1005 10.11 2.56 -23.14
N LEU A 1006 9.94 3.32 -22.04
CA LEU A 1006 8.65 3.63 -21.43
C LEU A 1006 8.50 5.12 -21.09
N LEU A 1007 7.31 5.67 -21.34
CA LEU A 1007 6.89 6.95 -20.76
C LEU A 1007 5.95 6.69 -19.58
N PHE A 1008 6.21 7.29 -18.43
CA PHE A 1008 5.42 7.18 -17.21
C PHE A 1008 4.59 8.44 -16.99
N LEU A 1009 3.29 8.27 -16.75
CA LEU A 1009 2.36 9.36 -16.57
C LEU A 1009 1.20 8.98 -15.65
N ARG A 1010 0.35 9.98 -15.40
CA ARG A 1010 -0.95 9.76 -14.78
C ARG A 1010 -2.05 10.02 -15.81
N ASN A 1011 -2.81 8.97 -16.13
CA ASN A 1011 -4.07 9.05 -16.85
C ASN A 1011 -5.15 8.46 -15.93
N ASN A 1012 -5.65 9.26 -15.00
CA ASN A 1012 -6.43 8.85 -13.81
C ASN A 1012 -5.63 7.90 -12.87
N CYS A 1013 -5.24 6.72 -13.35
CA CYS A 1013 -4.32 5.77 -12.72
C CYS A 1013 -2.85 6.11 -12.99
N ALA A 1014 -1.94 5.41 -12.30
CA ALA A 1014 -0.56 5.30 -12.76
C ALA A 1014 -0.53 4.51 -14.08
N THR A 1015 0.21 5.02 -15.06
CA THR A 1015 0.18 4.53 -16.44
C THR A 1015 1.57 4.58 -17.04
N TYR A 1016 1.89 3.64 -17.92
CA TYR A 1016 3.06 3.73 -18.79
C TYR A 1016 2.67 3.55 -20.26
N VAL A 1017 3.45 4.14 -21.16
CA VAL A 1017 3.34 3.97 -22.61
C VAL A 1017 4.59 3.27 -23.08
N ASP A 1018 4.41 2.11 -23.70
CA ASP A 1018 5.48 1.38 -24.38
C ASP A 1018 5.81 2.11 -25.68
N MET A 1019 7.07 2.55 -25.82
CA MET A 1019 7.51 3.36 -26.95
C MET A 1019 7.66 2.57 -28.25
N ASP A 1020 7.95 1.28 -28.15
CA ASP A 1020 8.09 0.39 -29.30
C ASP A 1020 6.71 0.01 -29.85
N GLN A 1021 5.80 -0.40 -28.96
CA GLN A 1021 4.44 -0.78 -29.31
C GLN A 1021 3.52 0.42 -29.54
N LYS A 1022 3.91 1.61 -29.06
CA LYS A 1022 3.07 2.82 -29.00
C LYS A 1022 1.73 2.56 -28.29
N LYS A 1023 1.77 1.71 -27.27
CA LYS A 1023 0.59 1.25 -26.53
C LYS A 1023 0.64 1.73 -25.08
N GLU A 1024 -0.48 2.23 -24.61
CA GLU A 1024 -0.66 2.66 -23.23
C GLU A 1024 -1.14 1.48 -22.36
N PHE A 1025 -0.56 1.35 -21.16
CA PHE A 1025 -0.89 0.33 -20.19
C PHE A 1025 -1.13 0.98 -18.82
N SER A 1026 -2.28 0.65 -18.23
CA SER A 1026 -2.63 1.11 -16.88
C SER A 1026 -2.05 0.15 -15.84
N LEU A 1027 -1.37 0.69 -14.83
CA LEU A 1027 -1.16 -0.01 -13.57
C LEU A 1027 -2.48 0.03 -12.80
N ARG A 1028 -3.39 -0.87 -13.19
CA ARG A 1028 -4.78 -0.93 -12.70
C ARG A 1028 -4.80 -0.87 -11.18
N ASN A 1029 -5.75 -0.11 -10.64
CA ASN A 1029 -6.02 0.03 -9.20
C ASN A 1029 -5.02 0.86 -8.39
N LEU A 1030 -4.07 1.54 -9.05
CA LEU A 1030 -3.07 2.37 -8.37
C LEU A 1030 -3.18 3.84 -8.75
N ARG A 1031 -2.99 4.68 -7.74
CA ARG A 1031 -2.90 6.13 -7.89
C ARG A 1031 -1.49 6.58 -7.59
N SER A 1032 -0.86 7.26 -8.56
CA SER A 1032 0.36 8.02 -8.31
C SER A 1032 0.06 9.27 -7.47
N GLY A 1033 1.11 9.86 -6.88
CA GLY A 1033 1.00 11.15 -6.19
C GLY A 1033 0.47 12.29 -7.07
N CYS A 1034 0.10 13.40 -6.41
CA CYS A 1034 -0.19 14.68 -7.09
C CYS A 1034 1.09 15.33 -7.66
N SER A 1035 2.24 14.99 -7.08
CA SER A 1035 3.59 15.23 -7.59
C SER A 1035 4.14 13.95 -8.25
N ASN A 1036 5.09 14.07 -9.18
CA ASN A 1036 5.65 12.88 -9.83
C ASN A 1036 6.35 11.98 -8.81
N SER A 1037 5.96 10.72 -8.83
CA SER A 1037 6.42 9.65 -7.96
C SER A 1037 6.77 8.39 -8.77
N LEU A 1038 6.81 8.47 -10.11
CA LEU A 1038 7.17 7.35 -10.98
C LEU A 1038 8.62 7.55 -11.41
N VAL A 1039 9.57 6.90 -10.72
CA VAL A 1039 11.00 7.08 -10.95
C VAL A 1039 11.59 5.81 -11.55
N ALA A 1040 12.08 5.89 -12.79
CA ALA A 1040 12.81 4.82 -13.44
C ALA A 1040 14.31 5.05 -13.26
N ALA A 1041 14.96 4.25 -12.43
CA ALA A 1041 16.39 4.34 -12.11
C ALA A 1041 16.87 3.07 -11.42
N ASP A 1042 18.18 2.80 -11.44
CA ASP A 1042 18.79 1.62 -10.83
C ASP A 1042 18.16 0.29 -11.30
N GLY A 1043 17.64 0.26 -12.52
CA GLY A 1043 16.94 -0.86 -13.12
C GLY A 1043 15.53 -1.11 -12.57
N LEU A 1044 15.00 -0.19 -11.78
CA LEU A 1044 13.71 -0.28 -11.11
C LEU A 1044 12.78 0.86 -11.53
N LEU A 1045 11.48 0.56 -11.63
CA LEU A 1045 10.44 1.59 -11.49
C LEU A 1045 10.07 1.69 -10.00
N SER A 1046 10.60 2.71 -9.30
CA SER A 1046 10.30 3.01 -7.90
C SER A 1046 9.11 3.95 -7.78
N VAL A 1047 8.15 3.59 -6.93
CA VAL A 1047 6.90 4.34 -6.74
C VAL A 1047 6.57 4.53 -5.25
N PRO A 1048 7.12 5.55 -4.57
CA PRO A 1048 6.74 5.87 -3.20
C PRO A 1048 5.30 6.38 -3.07
N CYS A 1049 4.65 6.10 -1.95
CA CYS A 1049 3.24 6.43 -1.74
C CYS A 1049 3.00 7.91 -1.43
N PHE A 1050 2.68 8.70 -2.45
CA PHE A 1050 2.38 10.13 -2.32
C PHE A 1050 0.86 10.44 -2.34
N SER A 1051 0.04 9.43 -2.09
CA SER A 1051 -1.42 9.52 -2.22
C SER A 1051 -2.17 9.42 -0.88
N THR A 1052 -1.47 9.32 0.25
CA THR A 1052 -2.12 9.22 1.58
C THR A 1052 -3.08 10.40 1.81
N GLY A 1053 -4.28 10.09 2.29
CA GLY A 1053 -5.37 11.07 2.42
C GLY A 1053 -6.16 11.36 1.13
N CYS A 1054 -5.88 10.68 0.02
CA CYS A 1054 -6.79 10.61 -1.12
C CYS A 1054 -8.01 9.75 -0.80
N ILE A 1055 -9.19 10.28 -1.07
CA ILE A 1055 -10.49 9.65 -0.76
C ILE A 1055 -11.03 8.77 -1.88
N CYS A 1056 -10.42 8.80 -3.05
CA CYS A 1056 -10.86 8.02 -4.20
C CYS A 1056 -10.71 6.52 -3.90
N ASN A 1057 -11.61 5.72 -4.46
CA ASN A 1057 -11.63 4.27 -4.29
C ASN A 1057 -10.63 3.58 -5.22
N TYR A 1058 -9.34 3.89 -5.10
CA TYR A 1058 -8.29 3.04 -5.67
C TYR A 1058 -8.07 1.88 -4.69
N PRO A 1059 -8.23 0.60 -5.08
CA PRO A 1059 -8.12 -0.55 -4.17
C PRO A 1059 -6.84 -0.60 -3.34
N LEU A 1060 -5.72 -0.15 -3.92
CA LEU A 1060 -4.40 -0.16 -3.32
C LEU A 1060 -3.88 1.27 -3.10
N GLN A 1061 -3.17 1.45 -2.00
CA GLN A 1061 -2.42 2.66 -1.67
C GLN A 1061 -1.21 2.25 -0.83
N THR A 1062 -0.04 2.17 -1.45
CA THR A 1062 1.20 1.73 -0.81
C THR A 1062 2.40 2.13 -1.68
N SER A 1063 3.61 2.02 -1.15
CA SER A 1063 4.82 2.09 -1.99
C SER A 1063 5.07 0.76 -2.65
N PHE A 1064 5.69 0.79 -3.82
CA PHE A 1064 6.14 -0.41 -4.51
C PHE A 1064 7.31 -0.11 -5.44
N ALA A 1065 8.03 -1.16 -5.82
CA ALA A 1065 8.96 -1.14 -6.95
C ALA A 1065 8.61 -2.23 -7.94
N MET A 1066 8.93 -1.99 -9.21
CA MET A 1066 8.73 -2.96 -10.30
C MET A 1066 10.01 -3.16 -11.10
N VAL A 1067 10.16 -4.37 -11.64
CA VAL A 1067 11.26 -4.78 -12.53
C VAL A 1067 10.69 -5.31 -13.84
N HIS A 1068 11.50 -5.29 -14.90
CA HIS A 1068 11.14 -5.99 -16.13
C HIS A 1068 10.96 -7.49 -15.85
N GLN A 1069 9.78 -8.01 -16.15
CA GLN A 1069 9.42 -9.41 -15.91
C GLN A 1069 8.52 -9.92 -17.05
N PRO A 1070 9.10 -10.53 -18.10
CA PRO A 1070 8.37 -10.99 -19.28
C PRO A 1070 7.20 -11.91 -18.98
N GLU A 1071 7.30 -12.75 -17.94
CA GLU A 1071 6.31 -13.77 -17.59
C GLU A 1071 4.97 -13.16 -17.15
N VAL A 1072 4.93 -11.88 -16.74
CA VAL A 1072 3.69 -11.19 -16.38
C VAL A 1072 2.66 -11.25 -17.50
N SER A 1073 3.11 -11.18 -18.76
CA SER A 1073 2.24 -11.28 -19.94
C SER A 1073 1.46 -12.61 -20.01
N GLN A 1074 1.98 -13.68 -19.39
CA GLN A 1074 1.37 -15.00 -19.38
C GLN A 1074 0.30 -15.16 -18.29
N TRP A 1075 0.23 -14.24 -17.33
CA TRP A 1075 -0.70 -14.30 -16.19
C TRP A 1075 -1.89 -13.35 -16.35
N THR A 1076 -1.82 -12.44 -17.32
CA THR A 1076 -2.85 -11.45 -17.59
C THR A 1076 -3.75 -11.84 -18.77
N THR A 1077 -4.90 -11.17 -18.91
CA THR A 1077 -5.88 -11.40 -19.97
C THR A 1077 -6.15 -10.10 -20.70
N ASP A 1078 -6.35 -10.20 -22.01
CA ASP A 1078 -6.79 -9.11 -22.88
C ASP A 1078 -8.32 -9.14 -23.14
N ASP A 1079 -9.06 -10.04 -22.48
CA ASP A 1079 -10.54 -10.11 -22.53
C ASP A 1079 -11.17 -9.38 -21.33
N PRO A 1080 -11.54 -8.09 -21.47
CA PRO A 1080 -12.13 -7.33 -20.38
C PRO A 1080 -13.62 -7.58 -20.18
N ILE A 1081 -14.07 -7.42 -18.93
CA ILE A 1081 -15.49 -7.24 -18.61
C ILE A 1081 -15.88 -5.78 -18.88
N ASP A 1082 -16.93 -5.56 -19.67
CA ASP A 1082 -17.50 -4.22 -19.88
C ASP A 1082 -18.47 -3.85 -18.75
N VAL A 1083 -17.99 -3.09 -17.77
CA VAL A 1083 -18.77 -2.72 -16.59
C VAL A 1083 -19.92 -1.78 -16.95
N LYS A 1084 -19.76 -0.93 -17.97
CA LYS A 1084 -20.83 -0.06 -18.45
C LYS A 1084 -21.96 -0.90 -19.06
N ALA A 1085 -21.63 -1.87 -19.90
CA ALA A 1085 -22.64 -2.74 -20.52
C ALA A 1085 -23.43 -3.53 -19.45
N LEU A 1086 -22.73 -4.15 -18.50
CA LEU A 1086 -23.37 -4.86 -17.37
C LEU A 1086 -24.34 -3.96 -16.60
N ARG A 1087 -23.92 -2.73 -16.32
CA ARG A 1087 -24.73 -1.75 -15.60
C ARG A 1087 -25.96 -1.33 -16.42
N ASP A 1088 -25.77 -1.05 -17.71
CA ASP A 1088 -26.84 -0.58 -18.59
C ASP A 1088 -27.90 -1.68 -18.76
N GLU A 1089 -27.49 -2.95 -18.88
CA GLU A 1089 -28.38 -4.13 -18.87
C GLU A 1089 -29.23 -4.19 -17.59
N GLN A 1090 -28.60 -4.04 -16.41
CA GLN A 1090 -29.34 -4.01 -15.13
C GLN A 1090 -30.36 -2.88 -15.05
N THR A 1091 -30.02 -1.69 -15.53
CA THR A 1091 -30.96 -0.55 -15.54
C THR A 1091 -32.10 -0.76 -16.53
N SER A 1092 -31.89 -1.51 -17.60
CA SER A 1092 -32.93 -1.83 -18.58
C SER A 1092 -33.89 -2.94 -18.11
N LEU A 1093 -33.43 -3.84 -17.25
CA LEU A 1093 -34.22 -4.91 -16.62
C LEU A 1093 -35.06 -4.42 -15.44
N THR A 1094 -34.97 -3.13 -15.08
CA THR A 1094 -35.73 -2.54 -13.97
C THR A 1094 -36.74 -1.50 -14.49
N PRO A 1095 -38.01 -1.86 -14.76
CA PRO A 1095 -39.09 -0.89 -14.64
C PRO A 1095 -39.24 -0.53 -13.16
N PRO A 1096 -39.68 0.70 -12.83
CA PRO A 1096 -39.81 1.12 -11.44
C PRO A 1096 -40.82 0.18 -10.78
N ILE A 1097 -40.42 -0.60 -9.77
CA ILE A 1097 -41.41 -0.92 -8.74
C ILE A 1097 -41.76 0.46 -8.18
N PRO A 1098 -42.99 0.96 -8.37
CA PRO A 1098 -43.38 2.16 -7.67
C PRO A 1098 -43.32 1.77 -6.20
N LEU A 1099 -42.50 2.46 -5.42
CA LEU A 1099 -42.74 2.52 -3.98
C LEU A 1099 -44.16 3.08 -3.85
N LYS A 1100 -45.15 2.21 -3.68
CA LYS A 1100 -46.52 2.64 -3.41
C LYS A 1100 -46.45 3.56 -2.21
N PRO A 1101 -46.92 4.82 -2.29
CA PRO A 1101 -47.10 5.62 -1.11
C PRO A 1101 -48.13 4.89 -0.24
N ALA A 1102 -47.76 4.59 1.01
CA ALA A 1102 -48.72 4.12 1.99
C ALA A 1102 -49.80 5.19 2.15
N LYS A 1103 -51.06 4.80 1.93
CA LYS A 1103 -52.22 5.48 2.51
C LYS A 1103 -52.40 4.98 3.93
#